data_AF-A0A2P7TLT9-F1
#
_entry.id   AF-A0A2P7TLT9-F1
#
_cell.length_a   1.000
_cell.length_b   1.000
_cell.length_c   1.000
_cell.angle_alpha   90.00
_cell.angle_beta   90.00
_cell.angle_gamma   90.00
#
_symmetry.space_group_name_H-M   'P 1'
#
loop_
_entity.id
_entity.type
_entity.pdbx_description
1 polymer ?
#
loop_
_entity_poly.entity_id
_entity_poly.type
_entity_poly.pdbx_seq_one_letter_code
_entity_poly.pdbx_strand_id
1 'polypeptide(L)'
;MANNLFDNNSLSSEFFYIEMKEVTQNGKVWDDSGSGADKNIAVWRVDPSPGFYSLGHYATLFHDFDPNRGQNAPVAITLKPKPGYEYLLQAPIGFDKIWDDAGSGGNNDCNIWRMKCPDGYVAMGDIVSQDGNNPDIGSVRCIKKSAVNALGETVQLVANADYIDFAAKGASEPKPFWDDSGSGAKKDVSIWLLKASGSASAKNQVYLSTGTFKAGKFHHILPADNAYALVLNFPQNDIMEKVEMSTKKVKLKGNMAPTEEEMKASEIVQEYFVPFFAVQDPDYKNPLEQFRVSPYYKIRRITRYEVIDSYEPVNTETKQFSVMIGKNEESNYNNEIGVTLGVSVTAGGKAGVPLVAEGEVSVTASIEASYSHSWGGATSNYEERTFMYPQTVTGGCFGVLFQAKSTYTIYRTDGTPLGSPVKVNINEFYTDEWKPASLTPAATSTPAAEGNTVKTVSVNTITFTIEAPVGKTIILEGRLEIRDGQLTSMPSVTTVPASITTPAPTLVPVGKTMVFDASTPPMIVNNKLSRSYTKEAWIKIAADNTGGNNIISGGVSGFHAFWINNRKVCSGHNDVWDAVKCEDAVSEGWEHYAVTYDADTQEMKLYKNGKLVSSAKDVPAYGGGNFVQLARWSNSGGDGNIFKGEMAEVRIWNSALTAEQIAAQMNVAMPKATKGLIARYPDA
;
A
#
# COMPACT_ATOMS: atom_id res chain seq x y z
N MET A 1 -4.26 -13.14 23.49
CA MET A 1 -2.96 -12.54 23.81
C MET A 1 -2.23 -12.40 22.49
N ALA A 2 -1.79 -11.19 22.13
CA ALA A 2 -1.30 -10.90 20.78
C ALA A 2 0.17 -11.32 20.59
N ASN A 3 0.60 -11.38 19.33
CA ASN A 3 1.91 -11.86 18.87
C ASN A 3 3.09 -11.02 19.41
N ASN A 4 3.54 -11.29 20.63
CA ASN A 4 4.73 -10.63 21.19
C ASN A 4 5.99 -11.09 20.47
N LEU A 5 6.37 -10.35 19.42
CA LEU A 5 7.67 -10.50 18.74
C LEU A 5 8.85 -9.99 19.58
N PHE A 6 8.54 -9.16 20.59
CA PHE A 6 9.48 -8.53 21.49
C PHE A 6 9.16 -9.00 22.92
N ASP A 7 9.84 -10.05 23.35
CA ASP A 7 9.72 -10.62 24.69
C ASP A 7 11.05 -10.38 25.42
N ASN A 8 11.03 -9.67 26.55
CA ASN A 8 12.20 -9.31 27.36
C ASN A 8 13.40 -8.79 26.54
N ASN A 9 13.14 -7.82 25.66
CA ASN A 9 14.11 -7.22 24.72
C ASN A 9 14.77 -8.20 23.73
N SER A 10 14.18 -9.37 23.48
CA SER A 10 14.66 -10.33 22.49
C SER A 10 13.74 -10.41 21.27
N LEU A 11 14.33 -10.64 20.09
CA LEU A 11 13.59 -10.97 18.88
C LEU A 11 13.11 -12.43 18.96
N SER A 12 11.80 -12.60 19.02
CA SER A 12 11.15 -13.92 18.95
C SER A 12 9.93 -13.83 18.04
N SER A 13 9.28 -14.94 17.71
CA SER A 13 7.92 -14.95 17.16
C SER A 13 7.02 -15.74 18.11
N GLU A 14 5.75 -15.95 17.75
CA GLU A 14 4.90 -16.90 18.49
C GLU A 14 5.51 -18.32 18.52
N PHE A 15 6.26 -18.69 17.48
CA PHE A 15 6.76 -20.03 17.24
C PHE A 15 8.22 -20.27 17.65
N PHE A 16 9.06 -19.23 17.55
CA PHE A 16 10.52 -19.36 17.67
C PHE A 16 11.11 -18.29 18.58
N TYR A 17 12.16 -18.63 19.32
CA TYR A 17 13.19 -17.65 19.68
C TYR A 17 14.17 -17.54 18.52
N ILE A 18 14.63 -16.32 18.22
CA ILE A 18 15.53 -16.03 17.10
C ILE A 18 16.85 -15.52 17.68
N GLU A 19 17.95 -16.17 17.32
CA GLU A 19 19.30 -15.74 17.68
C GLU A 19 20.03 -15.29 16.41
N MET A 20 20.72 -14.15 16.51
CA MET A 20 21.75 -13.77 15.56
C MET A 20 23.11 -14.20 16.11
N LYS A 21 23.83 -15.00 15.34
CA LYS A 21 25.12 -15.56 15.73
C LYS A 21 26.23 -15.06 14.82
N GLU A 22 27.29 -14.56 15.44
CA GLU A 22 28.58 -14.29 14.78
C GLU A 22 29.23 -15.62 14.38
N VAL A 23 29.60 -15.78 13.11
CA VAL A 23 30.36 -16.94 12.64
C VAL A 23 31.80 -16.80 13.14
N THR A 24 32.34 -17.83 13.77
CA THR A 24 33.70 -17.79 14.34
C THR A 24 34.72 -18.42 13.40
N GLN A 25 35.99 -18.03 13.53
CA GLN A 25 37.11 -18.63 12.77
C GLN A 25 37.21 -20.16 12.96
N ASN A 26 36.88 -20.67 14.15
CA ASN A 26 36.84 -22.11 14.46
C ASN A 26 35.70 -22.85 13.76
N GLY A 27 34.76 -22.13 13.15
CA GLY A 27 33.66 -22.69 12.37
C GLY A 27 34.03 -22.98 10.91
N LYS A 28 35.26 -22.73 10.44
CA LYS A 28 35.63 -23.02 9.04
C LYS A 28 35.45 -24.50 8.73
N VAL A 29 34.77 -24.79 7.62
CA VAL A 29 34.53 -26.15 7.12
C VAL A 29 35.38 -26.41 5.88
N TRP A 30 35.52 -25.43 4.99
CA TRP A 30 36.34 -25.56 3.79
C TRP A 30 36.74 -24.18 3.27
N ASP A 31 37.84 -24.10 2.52
CA ASP A 31 38.17 -22.99 1.64
C ASP A 31 38.88 -23.50 0.37
N ASP A 32 38.80 -22.73 -0.70
CA ASP A 32 39.30 -23.13 -2.03
C ASP A 32 40.82 -23.02 -2.21
N SER A 33 41.58 -22.84 -1.11
CA SER A 33 43.03 -22.69 -1.15
C SER A 33 43.70 -23.80 -1.95
N GLY A 34 44.52 -23.41 -2.94
CA GLY A 34 45.26 -24.34 -3.79
C GLY A 34 44.47 -24.92 -4.96
N SER A 35 43.14 -24.74 -5.03
CA SER A 35 42.31 -25.27 -6.12
C SER A 35 42.57 -24.61 -7.47
N GLY A 36 43.11 -23.38 -7.49
CA GLY A 36 43.28 -22.61 -8.73
C GLY A 36 41.99 -21.99 -9.28
N ALA A 37 40.88 -22.01 -8.52
CA ALA A 37 39.66 -21.31 -8.90
C ALA A 37 39.87 -19.79 -9.11
N ASP A 38 39.11 -19.20 -10.03
CA ASP A 38 39.23 -17.78 -10.42
C ASP A 38 38.88 -16.78 -9.30
N LYS A 39 38.22 -17.25 -8.24
CA LYS A 39 37.75 -16.45 -7.09
C LYS A 39 37.95 -17.24 -5.80
N ASN A 40 38.39 -16.56 -4.74
CA ASN A 40 38.45 -17.17 -3.41
C ASN A 40 37.06 -17.41 -2.80
N ILE A 41 36.91 -18.48 -2.03
CA ILE A 41 35.78 -18.75 -1.15
C ILE A 41 36.20 -19.49 0.13
N ALA A 42 35.49 -19.24 1.22
CA ALA A 42 35.45 -20.12 2.38
C ALA A 42 34.01 -20.41 2.81
N VAL A 43 33.77 -21.60 3.33
CA VAL A 43 32.48 -22.08 3.84
C VAL A 43 32.59 -22.42 5.32
N TRP A 44 31.59 -22.00 6.10
CA TRP A 44 31.63 -21.97 7.55
C TRP A 44 30.36 -22.58 8.17
N ARG A 45 30.55 -23.32 9.25
CA ARG A 45 29.50 -23.81 10.14
C ARG A 45 29.01 -22.66 11.00
N VAL A 46 27.70 -22.56 11.17
CA VAL A 46 27.08 -21.68 12.16
C VAL A 46 26.94 -22.46 13.45
N ASP A 47 27.54 -21.96 14.54
CA ASP A 47 27.51 -22.59 15.86
C ASP A 47 26.38 -22.01 16.74
N PRO A 48 25.19 -22.63 16.79
CA PRO A 48 24.09 -22.12 17.60
C PRO A 48 24.38 -22.20 19.10
N SER A 49 23.76 -21.32 19.88
CA SER A 49 23.72 -21.48 21.34
C SER A 49 22.84 -22.67 21.76
N PRO A 50 22.99 -23.22 22.99
CA PRO A 50 22.28 -24.43 23.41
C PRO A 50 20.75 -24.40 23.19
N GLY A 51 20.26 -25.33 22.38
CA GLY A 51 18.84 -25.47 22.02
C GLY A 51 18.40 -24.64 20.82
N PHE A 52 19.26 -23.80 20.26
CA PHE A 52 19.09 -23.25 18.91
C PHE A 52 19.67 -24.21 17.88
N TYR A 53 19.24 -24.07 16.63
CA TYR A 53 19.67 -24.91 15.52
C TYR A 53 20.10 -24.07 14.31
N SER A 54 21.13 -24.56 13.61
CA SER A 54 21.52 -24.03 12.32
C SER A 54 20.56 -24.48 11.21
N LEU A 55 20.46 -23.67 10.16
CA LEU A 55 19.59 -23.86 9.00
C LEU A 55 20.37 -24.09 7.69
N GLY A 56 21.71 -24.13 7.77
CA GLY A 56 22.64 -24.31 6.64
C GLY A 56 24.04 -23.80 6.97
N HIS A 57 24.96 -23.85 6.00
CA HIS A 57 26.28 -23.22 6.12
C HIS A 57 26.30 -21.82 5.50
N TYR A 58 27.34 -21.06 5.84
CA TYR A 58 27.60 -19.68 5.40
C TYR A 58 28.80 -19.65 4.44
N ALA A 59 28.83 -18.79 3.42
CA ALA A 59 29.87 -18.78 2.37
C ALA A 59 30.42 -17.37 2.10
N THR A 60 31.74 -17.20 1.97
CA THR A 60 32.45 -15.89 2.03
C THR A 60 33.55 -15.75 0.97
N LEU A 61 33.73 -14.60 0.31
CA LEU A 61 34.71 -14.42 -0.81
C LEU A 61 36.18 -14.25 -0.40
N PHE A 62 36.60 -14.92 0.66
CA PHE A 62 37.95 -14.84 1.21
C PHE A 62 38.13 -15.95 2.25
N HIS A 63 39.39 -16.30 2.53
CA HIS A 63 39.75 -17.45 3.37
C HIS A 63 39.65 -17.17 4.87
N ASP A 64 39.73 -15.91 5.31
CA ASP A 64 39.73 -15.53 6.73
C ASP A 64 39.04 -14.18 6.98
N PHE A 65 38.35 -14.04 8.11
CA PHE A 65 37.86 -12.74 8.61
C PHE A 65 38.98 -12.06 9.42
N ASP A 66 39.62 -11.04 8.84
CA ASP A 66 40.54 -10.14 9.54
C ASP A 66 39.95 -8.71 9.63
N PRO A 67 39.46 -8.27 10.79
CA PRO A 67 38.96 -6.91 11.00
C PRO A 67 40.01 -5.82 10.69
N ASN A 68 41.31 -6.12 10.80
CA ASN A 68 42.39 -5.19 10.46
C ASN A 68 42.49 -4.94 8.94
N ARG A 69 41.94 -5.86 8.13
CA ARG A 69 41.77 -5.71 6.67
C ARG A 69 40.38 -5.21 6.28
N GLY A 70 39.54 -4.85 7.26
CA GLY A 70 38.15 -4.46 7.06
C GLY A 70 37.18 -5.63 6.83
N GLN A 71 37.62 -6.87 7.04
CA GLN A 71 36.80 -8.07 6.92
C GLN A 71 36.19 -8.42 8.28
N ASN A 72 34.93 -8.04 8.48
CA ASN A 72 34.19 -8.42 9.69
C ASN A 72 33.67 -9.86 9.59
N ALA A 73 33.57 -10.52 10.75
CA ALA A 73 32.89 -11.81 10.85
C ALA A 73 31.40 -11.65 10.47
N PRO A 74 30.83 -12.56 9.66
CA PRO A 74 29.47 -12.48 9.21
C PRO A 74 28.51 -13.00 10.27
N VAL A 75 27.24 -12.73 10.05
CA VAL A 75 26.18 -13.02 11.00
C VAL A 75 25.17 -13.94 10.33
N ALA A 76 24.79 -15.00 11.03
CA ALA A 76 23.78 -15.95 10.58
C ALA A 76 22.64 -16.02 11.60
N ILE A 77 21.48 -16.54 11.17
CA ILE A 77 20.30 -16.69 12.02
C ILE A 77 20.14 -18.15 12.44
N THR A 78 19.98 -18.37 13.73
CA THR A 78 19.67 -19.68 14.33
C THR A 78 18.30 -19.62 14.99
N LEU A 79 17.58 -20.73 14.99
CA LEU A 79 16.21 -20.81 15.51
C LEU A 79 16.09 -21.82 16.64
N LYS A 80 15.31 -21.48 17.65
CA LYS A 80 14.88 -22.38 18.72
C LYS A 80 13.35 -22.40 18.77
N PRO A 81 12.67 -23.55 18.61
CA PRO A 81 11.23 -23.60 18.75
C PRO A 81 10.82 -23.28 20.20
N LYS A 82 9.69 -22.58 20.36
CA LYS A 82 9.04 -22.38 21.66
C LYS A 82 8.40 -23.69 22.15
N PRO A 83 8.21 -23.87 23.47
CA PRO A 83 7.59 -25.08 24.02
C PRO A 83 6.24 -25.40 23.38
N GLY A 84 6.04 -26.64 22.95
CA GLY A 84 4.85 -27.10 22.20
C GLY A 84 4.93 -26.90 20.69
N TYR A 85 5.96 -26.22 20.18
CA TYR A 85 6.24 -25.99 18.76
C TYR A 85 7.52 -26.70 18.28
N GLU A 86 8.05 -27.66 19.04
CA GLU A 86 9.27 -28.40 18.71
C GLU A 86 9.18 -29.10 17.35
N TYR A 87 7.97 -29.51 16.96
CA TYR A 87 7.70 -30.11 15.66
C TYR A 87 7.99 -29.19 14.47
N LEU A 88 8.15 -27.87 14.65
CA LEU A 88 8.39 -26.93 13.55
C LEU A 88 9.80 -27.00 12.96
N LEU A 89 10.77 -27.56 13.70
CA LEU A 89 12.12 -27.85 13.20
C LEU A 89 12.39 -29.34 13.29
N GLN A 90 12.67 -29.99 12.16
CA GLN A 90 13.02 -31.41 12.11
C GLN A 90 14.41 -31.62 11.51
N ALA A 91 15.08 -32.69 11.92
CA ALA A 91 16.30 -33.13 11.24
C ALA A 91 15.97 -33.49 9.78
N PRO A 92 16.89 -33.27 8.83
CA PRO A 92 16.75 -33.84 7.49
C PRO A 92 16.66 -35.37 7.57
N ILE A 93 16.00 -36.01 6.60
CA ILE A 93 15.93 -37.48 6.47
C ILE A 93 17.14 -38.06 5.70
N GLY A 94 18.06 -37.19 5.27
CA GLY A 94 19.27 -37.53 4.52
C GLY A 94 19.78 -36.34 3.74
N PHE A 95 20.72 -36.59 2.82
CA PHE A 95 21.33 -35.54 2.00
C PHE A 95 21.46 -36.01 0.54
N ASP A 96 21.36 -35.06 -0.40
CA ASP A 96 21.79 -35.25 -1.79
C ASP A 96 23.14 -34.57 -2.00
N LYS A 97 24.11 -35.30 -2.56
CA LYS A 97 25.37 -34.69 -3.00
C LYS A 97 25.11 -33.83 -4.23
N ILE A 98 25.46 -32.55 -4.15
CA ILE A 98 25.40 -31.61 -5.25
C ILE A 98 26.70 -31.63 -6.04
N TRP A 99 27.84 -31.53 -5.34
CA TRP A 99 29.18 -31.45 -5.92
C TRP A 99 30.24 -32.06 -4.98
N ASP A 100 31.36 -32.45 -5.58
CA ASP A 100 32.62 -32.79 -4.92
C ASP A 100 33.77 -32.25 -5.76
N ASP A 101 34.84 -31.77 -5.12
CA ASP A 101 35.95 -31.07 -5.77
C ASP A 101 36.96 -32.01 -6.46
N ALA A 102 36.58 -33.28 -6.69
CA ALA A 102 37.48 -34.31 -7.17
C ALA A 102 38.16 -33.92 -8.50
N GLY A 103 39.46 -33.59 -8.44
CA GLY A 103 40.27 -33.11 -9.57
C GLY A 103 40.79 -31.69 -9.42
N SER A 104 40.30 -30.92 -8.44
CA SER A 104 40.67 -29.53 -8.16
C SER A 104 42.16 -29.30 -7.89
N GLY A 105 42.85 -30.29 -7.31
CA GLY A 105 44.19 -30.10 -6.75
C GLY A 105 44.21 -29.21 -5.51
N GLY A 106 43.05 -28.89 -4.93
CA GLY A 106 42.90 -28.09 -3.72
C GLY A 106 43.59 -28.70 -2.50
N ASN A 107 43.90 -27.84 -1.53
CA ASN A 107 44.56 -28.25 -0.28
C ASN A 107 43.65 -29.06 0.65
N ASN A 108 42.32 -28.97 0.47
CA ASN A 108 41.31 -29.63 1.30
C ASN A 108 40.14 -30.12 0.43
N ASP A 109 39.73 -31.37 0.61
CA ASP A 109 38.57 -31.95 -0.07
C ASP A 109 37.26 -31.26 0.36
N CYS A 110 36.33 -31.10 -0.58
CA CYS A 110 35.03 -30.45 -0.38
C CYS A 110 33.89 -31.28 -0.95
N ASN A 111 32.80 -31.37 -0.20
CA ASN A 111 31.57 -32.01 -0.63
C ASN A 111 30.39 -31.10 -0.26
N ILE A 112 29.61 -30.68 -1.26
CA ILE A 112 28.44 -29.82 -1.06
C ILE A 112 27.17 -30.67 -1.10
N TRP A 113 26.30 -30.48 -0.11
CA TRP A 113 25.13 -31.31 0.13
C TRP A 113 23.85 -30.51 0.34
N ARG A 114 22.76 -30.97 -0.27
CA ARG A 114 21.41 -30.45 -0.04
C ARG A 114 20.67 -31.32 0.98
N MET A 115 20.04 -30.69 1.97
CA MET A 115 19.18 -31.38 2.94
C MET A 115 17.96 -32.01 2.25
N LYS A 116 17.74 -33.32 2.45
CA LYS A 116 16.44 -33.96 2.19
C LYS A 116 15.54 -33.69 3.39
N CYS A 117 14.54 -32.85 3.22
CA CYS A 117 13.62 -32.53 4.30
C CYS A 117 12.42 -33.49 4.33
N PRO A 118 11.84 -33.76 5.52
CA PRO A 118 10.57 -34.47 5.62
C PRO A 118 9.43 -33.72 4.89
N ASP A 119 8.35 -34.44 4.58
CA ASP A 119 7.17 -33.85 3.92
C ASP A 119 6.60 -32.67 4.71
N GLY A 120 6.39 -31.54 4.00
CA GLY A 120 5.93 -30.29 4.60
C GLY A 120 7.04 -29.41 5.19
N TYR A 121 8.30 -29.82 5.14
CA TYR A 121 9.46 -29.02 5.56
C TYR A 121 10.31 -28.57 4.37
N VAL A 122 11.21 -27.59 4.59
CA VAL A 122 12.14 -27.07 3.58
C VAL A 122 13.54 -26.86 4.11
N ALA A 123 14.50 -26.92 3.18
CA ALA A 123 15.91 -26.62 3.40
C ALA A 123 16.18 -25.14 3.11
N MET A 124 16.47 -24.37 4.17
CA MET A 124 16.83 -22.95 4.07
C MET A 124 18.24 -22.73 3.51
N GLY A 125 19.07 -23.76 3.45
CA GLY A 125 20.40 -23.71 2.88
C GLY A 125 20.95 -25.10 2.59
N ASP A 126 22.10 -25.11 1.93
CA ASP A 126 22.94 -26.29 1.77
C ASP A 126 24.08 -26.29 2.82
N ILE A 127 24.82 -27.39 2.88
CA ILE A 127 25.94 -27.60 3.83
C ILE A 127 27.14 -28.22 3.13
N VAL A 128 28.29 -28.17 3.81
CA VAL A 128 29.57 -28.70 3.32
C VAL A 128 30.15 -29.69 4.33
N SER A 129 30.89 -30.68 3.83
CA SER A 129 31.77 -31.53 4.64
C SER A 129 33.11 -31.77 3.94
N GLN A 130 34.14 -32.04 4.76
CA GLN A 130 35.46 -32.49 4.31
C GLN A 130 35.47 -34.02 4.11
N ASP A 131 36.47 -34.50 3.36
CA ASP A 131 36.87 -35.92 3.24
C ASP A 131 35.76 -36.89 2.78
N GLY A 132 34.77 -36.41 2.02
CA GLY A 132 33.68 -37.23 1.49
C GLY A 132 32.66 -37.72 2.53
N ASN A 133 32.84 -37.38 3.82
CA ASN A 133 31.98 -37.83 4.90
C ASN A 133 30.55 -37.28 4.74
N ASN A 134 29.54 -38.13 5.01
CA ASN A 134 28.15 -37.66 5.10
C ASN A 134 28.04 -36.62 6.23
N PRO A 135 27.36 -35.48 6.03
CA PRO A 135 27.16 -34.50 7.08
C PRO A 135 26.37 -35.07 8.27
N ASP A 136 26.63 -34.55 9.46
CA ASP A 136 25.85 -34.90 10.65
C ASP A 136 24.40 -34.43 10.51
N ILE A 137 23.48 -35.40 10.53
CA ILE A 137 22.03 -35.20 10.48
C ILE A 137 21.52 -34.37 11.68
N GLY A 138 22.26 -34.36 12.80
CA GLY A 138 21.98 -33.58 13.99
C GLY A 138 22.36 -32.10 13.89
N SER A 139 23.28 -31.73 13.01
CA SER A 139 23.90 -30.39 12.94
C SER A 139 22.99 -29.28 12.41
N VAL A 140 21.99 -29.62 11.60
CA VAL A 140 21.08 -28.67 10.93
C VAL A 140 19.62 -29.09 11.03
N ARG A 141 18.70 -28.16 10.79
CA ARG A 141 17.25 -28.42 10.76
C ARG A 141 16.59 -27.91 9.49
N CYS A 142 15.66 -28.71 8.99
CA CYS A 142 14.61 -28.29 8.07
C CYS A 142 13.48 -27.59 8.84
N ILE A 143 12.89 -26.55 8.25
CA ILE A 143 11.79 -25.79 8.84
C ILE A 143 10.45 -26.15 8.19
N LYS A 144 9.39 -26.27 8.98
CA LYS A 144 8.03 -26.54 8.48
C LYS A 144 7.53 -25.35 7.65
N LYS A 145 6.84 -25.59 6.53
CA LYS A 145 6.36 -24.50 5.66
C LYS A 145 5.34 -23.58 6.35
N SER A 146 4.44 -24.17 7.12
CA SER A 146 3.37 -23.47 7.85
C SER A 146 3.13 -24.08 9.23
N ALA A 147 2.55 -23.27 10.12
CA ALA A 147 2.09 -23.63 11.45
C ALA A 147 0.63 -23.22 11.65
N VAL A 148 0.03 -23.66 12.75
CA VAL A 148 -1.24 -23.13 13.26
C VAL A 148 -0.92 -22.29 14.49
N ASN A 149 -1.42 -21.06 14.52
CA ASN A 149 -1.23 -20.14 15.65
C ASN A 149 -2.19 -20.43 16.81
N ALA A 150 -2.00 -19.75 17.94
CA ALA A 150 -2.85 -19.85 19.13
C ALA A 150 -4.32 -19.43 18.90
N LEU A 151 -4.64 -18.80 17.76
CA LEU A 151 -6.00 -18.44 17.33
C LEU A 151 -6.62 -19.50 16.40
N GLY A 152 -5.90 -20.58 16.06
CA GLY A 152 -6.36 -21.62 15.14
C GLY A 152 -6.14 -21.30 13.66
N GLU A 153 -5.47 -20.20 13.34
CA GLU A 153 -5.20 -19.75 11.97
C GLU A 153 -3.96 -20.43 11.39
N THR A 154 -4.03 -20.87 10.13
CA THR A 154 -2.83 -21.34 9.41
C THR A 154 -1.97 -20.15 8.99
N VAL A 155 -0.73 -20.12 9.45
CA VAL A 155 0.27 -19.09 9.14
C VAL A 155 1.47 -19.68 8.43
N GLN A 156 1.99 -18.98 7.42
CA GLN A 156 3.23 -19.38 6.77
C GLN A 156 4.43 -19.01 7.65
N LEU A 157 5.39 -19.91 7.76
CA LEU A 157 6.68 -19.68 8.44
C LEU A 157 7.79 -19.37 7.46
N VAL A 158 7.64 -19.79 6.20
CA VAL A 158 8.55 -19.47 5.10
C VAL A 158 7.77 -19.00 3.89
N ALA A 159 8.42 -18.18 3.07
CA ALA A 159 7.98 -17.84 1.73
C ALA A 159 9.11 -18.11 0.74
N ASN A 160 8.79 -18.14 -0.55
CA ASN A 160 9.79 -18.22 -1.59
C ASN A 160 10.77 -17.03 -1.47
N ALA A 161 12.01 -17.29 -1.85
CA ALA A 161 13.10 -16.33 -1.90
C ALA A 161 13.72 -16.33 -3.30
N ASP A 162 14.48 -15.29 -3.61
CA ASP A 162 15.29 -15.19 -4.82
C ASP A 162 16.74 -15.57 -4.51
N TYR A 163 17.51 -15.77 -5.57
CA TYR A 163 18.96 -15.79 -5.53
C TYR A 163 19.50 -14.38 -5.78
N ILE A 164 20.57 -13.99 -5.08
CA ILE A 164 21.28 -12.74 -5.37
C ILE A 164 22.07 -12.92 -6.66
N ASP A 165 21.80 -12.06 -7.64
CA ASP A 165 22.59 -11.94 -8.86
C ASP A 165 23.75 -10.96 -8.63
N PHE A 166 24.98 -11.43 -8.78
CA PHE A 166 26.20 -10.64 -8.64
C PHE A 166 26.71 -10.08 -9.99
N ALA A 167 25.93 -10.18 -11.06
CA ALA A 167 26.28 -9.62 -12.35
C ALA A 167 26.29 -8.08 -12.33
N ALA A 168 27.09 -7.47 -13.21
CA ALA A 168 27.03 -6.04 -13.44
C ALA A 168 25.66 -5.64 -14.01
N LYS A 169 25.09 -4.52 -13.57
CA LYS A 169 23.77 -4.06 -14.01
C LYS A 169 23.70 -3.96 -15.55
N GLY A 170 22.76 -4.68 -16.15
CA GLY A 170 22.59 -4.77 -17.61
C GLY A 170 23.34 -5.92 -18.29
N ALA A 171 23.97 -6.82 -17.53
CA ALA A 171 24.48 -8.09 -18.06
C ALA A 171 23.34 -8.98 -18.59
N SER A 172 23.64 -9.81 -19.59
CA SER A 172 22.69 -10.75 -20.19
C SER A 172 22.54 -12.08 -19.45
N GLU A 173 23.44 -12.37 -18.51
CA GLU A 173 23.50 -13.62 -17.75
C GLU A 173 23.75 -13.32 -16.27
N PRO A 174 23.06 -14.01 -15.35
CA PRO A 174 23.28 -13.82 -13.93
C PRO A 174 24.65 -14.39 -13.52
N LYS A 175 25.27 -13.81 -12.48
CA LYS A 175 26.51 -14.33 -11.91
C LYS A 175 26.31 -14.80 -10.48
N PRO A 176 26.85 -15.98 -10.12
CA PRO A 176 26.80 -16.48 -8.76
C PRO A 176 27.77 -15.69 -7.89
N PHE A 177 27.59 -15.86 -6.58
CA PHE A 177 28.56 -15.37 -5.60
C PHE A 177 29.95 -15.97 -5.89
N TRP A 178 29.99 -17.28 -6.08
CA TRP A 178 31.18 -18.04 -6.44
C TRP A 178 30.82 -19.20 -7.38
N ASP A 179 31.75 -19.62 -8.22
CA ASP A 179 31.71 -20.87 -8.99
C ASP A 179 33.12 -21.44 -9.08
N ASP A 180 33.25 -22.74 -9.36
CA ASP A 180 34.54 -23.45 -9.40
C ASP A 180 35.29 -23.31 -10.73
N SER A 181 34.97 -22.27 -11.52
CA SER A 181 35.69 -21.88 -12.73
C SER A 181 37.19 -21.75 -12.44
N GLY A 182 38.02 -22.30 -13.31
CA GLY A 182 39.48 -22.34 -13.14
C GLY A 182 40.02 -23.50 -12.29
N SER A 183 39.20 -24.12 -11.43
CA SER A 183 39.68 -25.13 -10.46
C SER A 183 40.17 -26.44 -11.07
N GLY A 184 39.69 -26.82 -12.27
CA GLY A 184 39.98 -28.14 -12.85
C GLY A 184 39.26 -29.32 -12.19
N ALA A 185 38.32 -29.07 -11.27
CA ALA A 185 37.41 -30.11 -10.75
C ALA A 185 36.65 -30.81 -11.90
N LYS A 186 36.31 -32.10 -11.71
CA LYS A 186 35.64 -32.92 -12.75
C LYS A 186 34.14 -32.63 -12.94
N LYS A 187 33.58 -31.76 -12.11
CA LYS A 187 32.16 -31.41 -12.05
C LYS A 187 32.10 -29.91 -11.76
N ASP A 188 31.12 -29.24 -12.32
CA ASP A 188 30.92 -27.81 -12.12
C ASP A 188 30.04 -27.54 -10.88
N VAL A 189 30.22 -26.40 -10.24
CA VAL A 189 29.32 -25.87 -9.22
C VAL A 189 29.23 -24.35 -9.26
N SER A 190 28.08 -23.83 -8.87
CA SER A 190 27.88 -22.41 -8.55
C SER A 190 27.19 -22.24 -7.21
N ILE A 191 27.64 -21.29 -6.38
CA ILE A 191 27.10 -20.97 -5.06
C ILE A 191 26.33 -19.65 -5.14
N TRP A 192 25.08 -19.69 -4.71
CA TRP A 192 24.13 -18.59 -4.77
C TRP A 192 23.63 -18.24 -3.37
N LEU A 193 23.74 -16.96 -3.02
CA LEU A 193 23.29 -16.46 -1.72
C LEU A 193 21.81 -16.10 -1.79
N LEU A 194 21.10 -16.29 -0.68
CA LEU A 194 19.64 -16.16 -0.65
C LEU A 194 19.21 -14.75 -0.27
N LYS A 195 18.25 -14.23 -1.05
CA LYS A 195 17.57 -12.96 -0.81
C LYS A 195 16.10 -13.21 -0.54
N ALA A 196 15.55 -12.55 0.47
CA ALA A 196 14.10 -12.50 0.64
C ALA A 196 13.40 -11.83 -0.56
N SER A 197 12.43 -12.52 -1.18
CA SER A 197 11.60 -11.99 -2.27
C SER A 197 10.12 -11.94 -1.91
N GLY A 198 9.85 -11.17 -0.87
CA GLY A 198 8.49 -10.78 -0.52
C GLY A 198 7.91 -9.80 -1.54
N SER A 199 6.87 -10.20 -2.26
CA SER A 199 5.86 -9.22 -2.68
C SER A 199 5.24 -8.58 -1.44
N ALA A 200 4.85 -7.31 -1.53
CA ALA A 200 4.21 -6.61 -0.40
C ALA A 200 2.98 -7.38 0.09
N SER A 201 3.05 -7.88 1.33
CA SER A 201 1.93 -8.57 1.97
C SER A 201 0.92 -7.56 2.51
N ALA A 202 -0.36 -7.92 2.47
CA ALA A 202 -1.44 -7.17 3.14
C ALA A 202 -1.45 -7.37 4.67
N LYS A 203 -0.46 -8.09 5.22
CA LYS A 203 -0.27 -8.34 6.65
C LYS A 203 1.07 -7.75 7.09
N ASN A 204 1.19 -7.38 8.36
CA ASN A 204 2.43 -6.89 8.98
C ASN A 204 3.50 -7.99 9.00
N GLN A 205 4.18 -8.20 7.87
CA GLN A 205 5.08 -9.32 7.64
C GLN A 205 6.45 -8.84 7.16
N VAL A 206 7.52 -9.44 7.69
CA VAL A 206 8.86 -9.31 7.13
C VAL A 206 9.41 -10.66 6.73
N TYR A 207 10.11 -10.67 5.60
CA TYR A 207 10.81 -11.80 5.03
C TYR A 207 12.30 -11.64 5.32
N LEU A 208 12.91 -12.63 5.97
CA LEU A 208 14.28 -12.59 6.44
C LEU A 208 15.08 -13.76 5.83
N SER A 209 16.11 -13.47 5.04
CA SER A 209 17.05 -14.52 4.61
C SER A 209 17.95 -14.94 5.77
N THR A 210 18.29 -16.21 5.82
CA THR A 210 19.00 -16.83 6.96
C THR A 210 20.52 -16.67 6.93
N GLY A 211 21.05 -15.93 5.94
CA GLY A 211 22.48 -15.82 5.62
C GLY A 211 23.07 -17.04 4.90
N THR A 212 22.27 -18.08 4.68
CA THR A 212 22.67 -19.33 4.05
C THR A 212 22.77 -19.22 2.52
N PHE A 213 23.35 -20.25 1.90
CA PHE A 213 23.47 -20.36 0.44
C PHE A 213 22.80 -21.63 -0.11
N LYS A 214 22.64 -21.70 -1.43
CA LYS A 214 22.36 -22.94 -2.18
C LYS A 214 23.29 -23.08 -3.38
N ALA A 215 23.62 -24.32 -3.74
CA ALA A 215 24.48 -24.66 -4.86
C ALA A 215 23.72 -25.17 -6.10
N GLY A 216 24.15 -24.76 -7.29
CA GLY A 216 23.75 -25.28 -8.60
C GLY A 216 24.84 -26.20 -9.17
N LYS A 217 24.48 -27.19 -10.00
CA LYS A 217 25.40 -28.21 -10.56
C LYS A 217 26.17 -27.78 -11.81
N PHE A 218 26.14 -26.49 -12.14
CA PHE A 218 26.74 -25.92 -13.35
C PHE A 218 27.19 -24.48 -13.06
N HIS A 219 28.21 -24.00 -13.78
CA HIS A 219 28.62 -22.59 -13.73
C HIS A 219 27.48 -21.67 -14.14
N HIS A 220 27.32 -20.56 -13.43
CA HIS A 220 26.36 -19.48 -13.74
C HIS A 220 24.87 -19.87 -13.89
N ILE A 221 24.47 -21.12 -13.62
CA ILE A 221 23.07 -21.55 -13.64
C ILE A 221 22.51 -21.57 -12.22
N LEU A 222 21.35 -20.92 -12.04
CA LEU A 222 20.60 -20.89 -10.78
C LEU A 222 20.22 -22.31 -10.32
N PRO A 223 20.20 -22.61 -9.00
CA PRO A 223 19.73 -23.89 -8.51
C PRO A 223 18.25 -24.11 -8.87
N ALA A 224 17.92 -25.29 -9.38
CA ALA A 224 16.54 -25.64 -9.75
C ALA A 224 15.58 -25.79 -8.54
N ASP A 225 16.13 -25.98 -7.34
CA ASP A 225 15.37 -25.97 -6.09
C ASP A 225 14.92 -24.56 -5.71
N ASN A 226 13.76 -24.44 -5.05
CA ASN A 226 13.30 -23.17 -4.50
C ASN A 226 14.23 -22.67 -3.38
N ALA A 227 14.53 -21.38 -3.38
CA ALA A 227 15.04 -20.68 -2.21
C ALA A 227 13.88 -20.31 -1.26
N TYR A 228 14.19 -20.15 0.04
CA TYR A 228 13.21 -19.78 1.06
C TYR A 228 13.75 -18.68 1.99
N ALA A 229 12.85 -17.82 2.47
CA ALA A 229 13.08 -16.83 3.52
C ALA A 229 12.09 -17.03 4.67
N LEU A 230 12.52 -16.73 5.90
CA LEU A 230 11.71 -16.82 7.12
C LEU A 230 10.65 -15.70 7.13
N VAL A 231 9.40 -16.03 7.49
CA VAL A 231 8.28 -15.08 7.60
C VAL A 231 8.03 -14.74 9.07
N LEU A 232 8.08 -13.44 9.39
CA LEU A 232 7.86 -12.92 10.74
C LEU A 232 6.60 -12.03 10.75
N ASN A 233 5.61 -12.36 11.60
CA ASN A 233 4.30 -11.71 11.68
C ASN A 233 4.20 -10.76 12.88
N PHE A 234 4.27 -9.44 12.65
CA PHE A 234 4.23 -8.41 13.69
C PHE A 234 2.80 -8.11 14.16
N PRO A 235 2.61 -7.58 15.39
CA PRO A 235 1.32 -7.10 15.87
C PRO A 235 0.62 -6.16 14.88
N GLN A 236 -0.71 -6.26 14.79
CA GLN A 236 -1.54 -5.38 13.96
C GLN A 236 -1.79 -4.04 14.69
N ASN A 237 -0.73 -3.27 14.88
CA ASN A 237 -0.81 -1.86 15.23
C ASN A 237 -0.34 -1.10 13.98
N ASP A 238 -1.26 -0.73 13.09
CA ASP A 238 -0.87 -0.13 11.80
C ASP A 238 -0.53 1.36 11.98
N ILE A 239 0.70 1.74 11.60
CA ILE A 239 1.16 3.14 11.58
C ILE A 239 0.41 3.98 10.54
N MET A 240 -0.21 3.31 9.56
CA MET A 240 -1.02 3.90 8.49
C MET A 240 -2.48 4.15 8.89
N GLU A 241 -2.93 3.70 10.07
CA GLU A 241 -4.28 4.02 10.55
C GLU A 241 -4.45 5.54 10.65
N LYS A 242 -5.58 6.04 10.12
CA LYS A 242 -5.92 7.45 10.20
C LYS A 242 -6.13 7.81 11.68
N VAL A 243 -5.39 8.81 12.15
CA VAL A 243 -5.67 9.43 13.45
C VAL A 243 -6.96 10.24 13.34
N GLU A 244 -7.99 9.85 14.09
CA GLU A 244 -9.25 10.59 14.16
C GLU A 244 -9.12 11.85 15.02
N MET A 245 -8.68 12.94 14.37
CA MET A 245 -8.51 14.27 14.96
C MET A 245 -9.82 15.03 15.17
N SER A 246 -10.94 14.53 14.62
CA SER A 246 -12.26 15.17 14.67
C SER A 246 -12.75 15.53 16.09
N THR A 247 -12.36 14.75 17.10
CA THR A 247 -12.69 14.96 18.53
C THR A 247 -11.71 15.88 19.27
N LYS A 248 -10.61 16.30 18.62
CA LYS A 248 -9.51 17.08 19.18
C LYS A 248 -9.46 18.53 18.71
N LYS A 249 -10.53 19.02 18.07
CA LYS A 249 -10.62 20.40 17.57
C LYS A 249 -10.48 21.41 18.71
N VAL A 250 -9.54 22.34 18.54
CA VAL A 250 -9.31 23.47 19.43
C VAL A 250 -10.40 24.51 19.20
N LYS A 251 -10.83 25.18 20.27
CA LYS A 251 -11.82 26.26 20.23
C LYS A 251 -11.21 27.58 20.64
N LEU A 252 -11.49 28.63 19.87
CA LEU A 252 -11.02 29.98 20.14
C LEU A 252 -11.75 30.55 21.37
N LYS A 253 -10.97 30.99 22.36
CA LYS A 253 -11.47 31.62 23.59
C LYS A 253 -11.53 33.15 23.51
N GLY A 254 -10.87 33.75 22.51
CA GLY A 254 -10.72 35.19 22.35
C GLY A 254 -10.32 35.57 20.92
N ASN A 255 -10.04 36.85 20.73
CA ASN A 255 -9.59 37.45 19.46
C ASN A 255 -8.10 37.24 19.16
N MET A 256 -7.54 36.10 19.54
CA MET A 256 -6.13 35.75 19.31
C MET A 256 -6.01 34.26 18.97
N ALA A 257 -4.94 33.89 18.27
CA ALA A 257 -4.62 32.49 18.01
C ALA A 257 -4.36 31.72 19.33
N PRO A 258 -4.67 30.42 19.42
CA PRO A 258 -4.42 29.64 20.63
C PRO A 258 -2.94 29.57 20.99
N THR A 259 -2.67 29.41 22.28
CA THR A 259 -1.32 29.19 22.82
C THR A 259 -0.80 27.79 22.52
N GLU A 260 0.52 27.60 22.52
CA GLU A 260 1.16 26.29 22.31
C GLU A 260 0.68 25.23 23.32
N GLU A 261 0.32 25.62 24.56
CA GLU A 261 -0.26 24.72 25.56
C GLU A 261 -1.66 24.24 25.18
N GLU A 262 -2.48 25.10 24.57
CA GLU A 262 -3.80 24.75 24.05
C GLU A 262 -3.69 23.91 22.77
N MET A 263 -2.68 24.14 21.94
CA MET A 263 -2.39 23.31 20.77
C MET A 263 -1.93 21.90 21.18
N LYS A 264 -1.09 21.78 22.21
CA LYS A 264 -0.69 20.49 22.81
C LYS A 264 -1.87 19.68 23.35
N ALA A 265 -2.93 20.32 23.85
CA ALA A 265 -4.13 19.61 24.29
C ALA A 265 -4.85 18.83 23.15
N SER A 266 -4.60 19.20 21.88
CA SER A 266 -5.10 18.46 20.72
C SER A 266 -4.29 17.18 20.39
N GLU A 267 -3.15 16.94 21.04
CA GLU A 267 -2.27 15.82 20.72
C GLU A 267 -2.94 14.45 20.90
N ILE A 268 -2.68 13.57 19.93
CA ILE A 268 -2.86 12.12 19.98
C ILE A 268 -1.49 11.49 19.76
N VAL A 269 -1.07 10.65 20.70
CA VAL A 269 0.22 9.94 20.65
C VAL A 269 -0.03 8.46 20.38
N GLN A 270 0.68 7.90 19.42
CA GLN A 270 0.70 6.47 19.10
C GLN A 270 2.15 5.98 19.09
N GLU A 271 2.37 4.74 19.52
CA GLU A 271 3.70 4.10 19.53
C GLU A 271 3.65 2.74 18.85
N TYR A 272 4.65 2.47 18.01
CA TYR A 272 4.78 1.29 17.16
C TYR A 272 6.16 0.68 17.35
N PHE A 273 6.26 -0.65 17.35
CA PHE A 273 7.53 -1.36 17.54
C PHE A 273 7.93 -2.08 16.26
N VAL A 274 9.18 -1.87 15.83
CA VAL A 274 9.75 -2.45 14.61
C VAL A 274 11.07 -3.15 14.94
N PRO A 275 11.42 -4.25 14.27
CA PRO A 275 12.66 -4.98 14.53
C PRO A 275 13.86 -4.18 14.00
N PHE A 276 15.06 -4.43 14.55
CA PHE A 276 16.28 -3.72 14.12
C PHE A 276 16.51 -3.78 12.60
N PHE A 277 16.27 -4.92 11.94
CA PHE A 277 16.47 -5.09 10.49
C PHE A 277 15.50 -4.30 9.61
N ALA A 278 14.46 -3.66 10.17
CA ALA A 278 13.60 -2.72 9.46
C ALA A 278 14.12 -1.26 9.50
N VAL A 279 15.19 -1.02 10.27
CA VAL A 279 15.78 0.29 10.53
C VAL A 279 17.26 0.27 10.17
N GLN A 280 17.65 1.12 9.22
CA GLN A 280 19.07 1.39 8.97
C GLN A 280 19.54 2.44 9.96
N ASP A 281 20.45 2.06 10.87
CA ASP A 281 21.00 2.93 11.90
C ASP A 281 22.52 3.08 11.69
N PRO A 282 23.01 4.25 11.24
CA PRO A 282 24.39 4.43 10.83
C PRO A 282 25.39 4.49 11.99
N ASP A 283 24.91 4.57 13.24
CA ASP A 283 25.78 4.63 14.43
C ASP A 283 26.39 3.24 14.77
N TYR A 284 25.90 2.16 14.14
CA TYR A 284 26.41 0.79 14.33
C TYR A 284 27.16 0.29 13.08
N LYS A 285 28.26 -0.44 13.29
CA LYS A 285 29.16 -0.88 12.21
C LYS A 285 28.68 -2.14 11.49
N ASN A 286 27.81 -2.92 12.12
CA ASN A 286 27.25 -4.15 11.55
C ASN A 286 25.90 -4.53 12.19
N PRO A 287 25.10 -5.40 11.55
CA PRO A 287 23.78 -5.79 12.04
C PRO A 287 23.75 -6.47 13.41
N LEU A 288 24.84 -7.15 13.83
CA LEU A 288 24.90 -7.83 15.12
C LEU A 288 25.18 -6.86 16.27
N GLU A 289 25.99 -5.83 16.04
CA GLU A 289 26.17 -4.72 16.98
C GLU A 289 24.84 -3.98 17.19
N GLN A 290 24.15 -3.65 16.10
CA GLN A 290 22.81 -3.05 16.14
C GLN A 290 21.81 -3.96 16.89
N PHE A 291 21.74 -5.26 16.59
CA PHE A 291 20.86 -6.20 17.27
C PHE A 291 21.16 -6.34 18.77
N ARG A 292 22.44 -6.32 19.17
CA ARG A 292 22.84 -6.42 20.59
C ARG A 292 22.45 -5.19 21.41
N VAL A 293 22.44 -3.99 20.81
CA VAL A 293 22.16 -2.72 21.51
C VAL A 293 20.70 -2.28 21.36
N SER A 294 20.12 -2.41 20.17
CA SER A 294 18.75 -2.02 19.85
C SER A 294 18.05 -3.07 18.98
N PRO A 295 17.71 -4.26 19.53
CA PRO A 295 17.07 -5.37 18.79
C PRO A 295 15.69 -5.00 18.21
N TYR A 296 15.08 -3.94 18.74
CA TYR A 296 13.91 -3.28 18.20
C TYR A 296 14.08 -1.75 18.31
N TYR A 297 13.24 -1.04 17.56
CA TYR A 297 13.08 0.41 17.61
C TYR A 297 11.62 0.74 17.87
N LYS A 298 11.39 1.92 18.45
CA LYS A 298 10.06 2.43 18.72
C LYS A 298 9.80 3.67 17.88
N ILE A 299 8.84 3.59 16.96
CA ILE A 299 8.35 4.74 16.20
C ILE A 299 7.22 5.38 17.02
N ARG A 300 7.38 6.64 17.42
CA ARG A 300 6.34 7.45 18.05
C ARG A 300 5.76 8.40 17.02
N ARG A 301 4.44 8.37 16.85
CA ARG A 301 3.68 9.35 16.08
C ARG A 301 2.95 10.28 17.06
N ILE A 302 3.09 11.58 16.88
CA ILE A 302 2.34 12.62 17.60
C ILE A 302 1.56 13.40 16.55
N THR A 303 0.24 13.29 16.56
CA THR A 303 -0.63 14.06 15.65
C THR A 303 -1.37 15.13 16.44
N ARG A 304 -1.35 16.37 15.95
CA ARG A 304 -2.00 17.53 16.57
C ARG A 304 -2.49 18.51 15.51
N TYR A 305 -3.41 19.39 15.88
CA TYR A 305 -3.69 20.55 15.02
C TYR A 305 -2.59 21.60 15.20
N GLU A 306 -2.31 22.37 14.15
CA GLU A 306 -1.47 23.57 14.18
C GLU A 306 -2.18 24.73 13.46
N VAL A 307 -1.90 25.96 13.90
CA VAL A 307 -2.38 27.18 13.24
C VAL A 307 -1.62 27.37 11.93
N ILE A 308 -2.34 27.57 10.83
CA ILE A 308 -1.75 27.84 9.51
C ILE A 308 -1.93 29.31 9.11
N ASP A 309 -3.09 29.89 9.40
CA ASP A 309 -3.38 31.29 9.12
C ASP A 309 -4.45 31.84 10.08
N SER A 310 -4.52 33.16 10.23
CA SER A 310 -5.56 33.87 10.98
C SER A 310 -6.20 34.98 10.15
N TYR A 311 -7.38 35.43 10.55
CA TYR A 311 -8.12 36.46 9.82
C TYR A 311 -9.10 37.22 10.71
N GLU A 312 -9.30 38.49 10.38
CA GLU A 312 -10.35 39.35 10.93
C GLU A 312 -11.39 39.59 9.83
N PRO A 313 -12.65 39.13 9.96
CA PRO A 313 -13.67 39.32 8.93
C PRO A 313 -14.11 40.80 8.84
N VAL A 314 -13.66 41.49 7.79
CA VAL A 314 -13.97 42.92 7.53
C VAL A 314 -14.99 43.15 6.40
N ASN A 315 -15.24 42.17 5.53
CA ASN A 315 -16.10 42.28 4.34
C ASN A 315 -16.61 40.89 3.86
N THR A 316 -17.56 40.87 2.91
CA THR A 316 -18.18 39.65 2.34
C THR A 316 -17.30 38.96 1.29
N GLU A 317 -15.97 39.05 1.39
CA GLU A 317 -15.05 38.48 0.41
C GLU A 317 -14.71 37.03 0.76
N THR A 318 -14.62 36.17 -0.26
CA THR A 318 -14.22 34.76 -0.04
C THR A 318 -12.69 34.71 0.09
N LYS A 319 -12.17 34.46 1.29
CA LYS A 319 -10.72 34.32 1.50
C LYS A 319 -10.25 32.98 0.91
N GLN A 320 -9.28 33.07 0.00
CA GLN A 320 -8.54 31.93 -0.54
C GLN A 320 -7.42 31.56 0.44
N PHE A 321 -7.25 30.26 0.70
CA PHE A 321 -6.13 29.73 1.45
C PHE A 321 -5.40 28.68 0.60
N SER A 322 -4.09 28.82 0.46
CA SER A 322 -3.21 27.75 -0.03
C SER A 322 -2.63 27.00 1.16
N VAL A 323 -2.77 25.67 1.18
CA VAL A 323 -2.13 24.81 2.19
C VAL A 323 -1.32 23.72 1.51
N MET A 324 -0.15 23.41 2.06
CA MET A 324 0.67 22.29 1.61
C MET A 324 0.24 21.02 2.33
N ILE A 325 0.04 19.95 1.58
CA ILE A 325 -0.15 18.58 2.10
C ILE A 325 1.11 17.78 1.78
N GLY A 326 1.50 16.89 2.70
CA GLY A 326 2.75 16.12 2.62
C GLY A 326 3.87 16.69 3.52
N LYS A 327 5.13 16.36 3.21
CA LYS A 327 6.30 16.74 4.02
C LYS A 327 6.69 18.20 3.78
N ASN A 328 6.95 18.94 4.85
CA ASN A 328 7.47 20.31 4.78
C ASN A 328 8.84 20.39 5.47
N GLU A 329 9.92 20.26 4.68
CA GLU A 329 11.25 20.84 4.96
C GLU A 329 12.20 20.48 3.81
N GLU A 330 12.89 21.49 3.27
CA GLU A 330 13.96 21.35 2.27
C GLU A 330 15.29 21.22 3.02
N SER A 331 15.79 19.99 3.19
CA SER A 331 17.07 19.76 3.85
C SER A 331 17.86 18.63 3.16
N ASN A 332 19.00 19.01 2.58
CA ASN A 332 19.93 18.08 1.95
C ASN A 332 20.77 17.37 3.01
N TYR A 333 20.15 16.41 3.72
CA TYR A 333 20.85 15.53 4.66
C TYR A 333 20.74 14.07 4.23
N ASN A 334 21.90 13.42 4.13
CA ASN A 334 22.04 11.97 3.91
C ASN A 334 21.81 11.15 5.20
N ASN A 335 21.17 11.75 6.20
CA ASN A 335 20.81 11.12 7.45
C ASN A 335 19.28 11.14 7.59
N GLU A 336 18.77 10.25 8.44
CA GLU A 336 17.43 10.27 9.05
C GLU A 336 16.31 9.52 8.27
N ILE A 337 15.55 8.71 9.03
CA ILE A 337 14.38 7.90 8.61
C ILE A 337 14.69 6.60 7.83
N GLY A 338 15.46 5.70 8.45
CA GLY A 338 15.48 4.29 8.06
C GLY A 338 14.18 3.59 8.48
N VAL A 339 13.17 3.60 7.60
CA VAL A 339 11.85 2.97 7.79
C VAL A 339 11.49 2.25 6.49
N THR A 340 12.09 1.08 6.28
CA THR A 340 12.00 0.29 5.04
C THR A 340 11.65 -1.17 5.35
N LEU A 341 10.36 -1.50 5.50
CA LEU A 341 9.92 -2.90 5.44
C LEU A 341 9.99 -3.34 3.98
N GLY A 342 10.99 -4.16 3.67
CA GLY A 342 11.19 -4.73 2.33
C GLY A 342 12.26 -3.98 1.53
N VAL A 343 13.49 -4.50 1.60
CA VAL A 343 14.58 -4.30 0.61
C VAL A 343 15.20 -2.89 0.60
N SER A 344 16.40 -2.77 1.17
CA SER A 344 17.35 -1.69 0.88
C SER A 344 18.40 -2.20 -0.11
N VAL A 345 18.36 -1.73 -1.37
CA VAL A 345 19.46 -1.93 -2.33
C VAL A 345 20.49 -0.84 -2.16
N THR A 346 21.77 -1.20 -2.10
CA THR A 346 22.85 -0.24 -2.32
C THR A 346 23.96 -0.93 -3.13
N ALA A 347 23.71 -1.07 -4.43
CA ALA A 347 24.71 -1.49 -5.39
C ALA A 347 25.87 -0.48 -5.42
N GLY A 348 26.92 -0.76 -4.65
CA GLY A 348 27.94 0.24 -4.31
C GLY A 348 29.27 -0.31 -3.78
N GLY A 349 29.61 -1.57 -4.07
CA GLY A 349 30.97 -2.10 -4.09
C GLY A 349 31.86 -1.93 -2.84
N LYS A 350 31.86 -2.95 -1.98
CA LYS A 350 33.09 -3.57 -1.43
C LYS A 350 32.79 -4.96 -0.88
N ALA A 351 33.74 -5.88 -1.01
CA ALA A 351 33.57 -7.27 -0.62
C ALA A 351 33.35 -7.41 0.90
N GLY A 352 32.18 -7.88 1.29
CA GLY A 352 31.72 -8.09 2.65
C GLY A 352 30.42 -8.88 2.58
N VAL A 353 30.28 -9.90 3.43
CA VAL A 353 29.39 -11.03 3.13
C VAL A 353 27.93 -10.75 3.54
N PRO A 354 26.91 -11.14 2.74
CA PRO A 354 25.58 -10.57 2.91
C PRO A 354 24.68 -11.29 3.94
N LEU A 355 24.01 -10.47 4.75
CA LEU A 355 22.58 -10.59 5.05
C LEU A 355 21.87 -9.50 4.23
N VAL A 356 21.86 -9.64 2.90
CA VAL A 356 21.38 -8.59 1.98
C VAL A 356 20.17 -9.09 1.20
N ALA A 357 19.10 -8.31 1.25
CA ALA A 357 17.99 -8.43 0.32
C ALA A 357 18.16 -7.36 -0.77
N GLU A 358 18.43 -7.77 -2.02
CA GLU A 358 18.70 -6.84 -3.14
C GLU A 358 17.85 -7.08 -4.40
N GLY A 359 16.95 -6.15 -4.73
CA GLY A 359 16.20 -6.15 -5.99
C GLY A 359 15.71 -4.76 -6.35
N GLU A 360 15.62 -4.46 -7.66
CA GLU A 360 15.20 -3.14 -8.18
C GLU A 360 13.89 -2.69 -7.53
N VAL A 361 13.86 -1.62 -6.72
CA VAL A 361 14.08 -0.19 -7.02
C VAL A 361 12.95 0.41 -7.87
N SER A 362 11.88 0.82 -7.17
CA SER A 362 11.10 2.01 -7.51
C SER A 362 10.76 2.75 -6.21
N VAL A 363 10.67 4.09 -6.25
CA VAL A 363 10.76 4.96 -5.08
C VAL A 363 9.62 5.98 -5.06
N THR A 364 8.74 5.92 -4.06
CA THR A 364 7.85 7.05 -3.74
C THR A 364 7.48 7.09 -2.25
N ALA A 365 7.73 8.22 -1.57
CA ALA A 365 7.08 8.49 -0.29
C ALA A 365 5.76 9.22 -0.51
N SER A 366 4.70 8.72 0.12
CA SER A 366 3.51 9.52 0.40
C SER A 366 3.09 9.28 1.84
N ILE A 367 3.88 9.82 2.79
CA ILE A 367 3.43 9.88 4.18
C ILE A 367 2.32 10.95 4.22
N GLU A 368 1.10 10.46 4.40
CA GLU A 368 -0.20 11.17 4.44
C GLU A 368 -0.63 11.96 3.18
N ALA A 369 -0.55 11.31 2.02
CA ALA A 369 -1.42 11.65 0.89
C ALA A 369 -1.99 10.39 0.22
N SER A 370 -3.31 10.18 0.40
CA SER A 370 -4.14 9.10 -0.19
C SER A 370 -3.99 7.67 0.37
N TYR A 371 -5.03 6.86 0.16
CA TYR A 371 -5.14 5.47 0.58
C TYR A 371 -4.29 4.52 -0.29
N SER A 372 -3.14 4.05 0.20
CA SER A 372 -2.51 2.81 -0.30
C SER A 372 -1.42 2.25 0.63
N HIS A 373 -1.41 0.93 0.80
CA HIS A 373 -0.32 0.21 1.46
C HIS A 373 0.93 0.18 0.57
N SER A 374 2.05 0.69 1.08
CA SER A 374 3.41 0.28 0.73
C SER A 374 4.40 0.90 1.71
N TRP A 375 5.30 0.08 2.25
CA TRP A 375 6.50 0.58 2.92
C TRP A 375 7.63 0.73 1.90
N GLY A 376 8.51 1.73 2.10
CA GLY A 376 9.75 1.90 1.34
C GLY A 376 9.67 2.89 0.18
N GLY A 377 10.57 3.89 0.21
CA GLY A 377 10.78 4.88 -0.85
C GLY A 377 10.62 6.31 -0.35
N ALA A 378 11.52 7.22 -0.74
CA ALA A 378 11.51 8.63 -0.40
C ALA A 378 11.63 9.52 -1.64
N THR A 379 10.62 10.37 -1.86
CA THR A 379 10.67 11.55 -2.76
C THR A 379 9.70 12.59 -2.21
N SER A 380 10.15 13.84 -2.12
CA SER A 380 9.37 14.96 -1.58
C SER A 380 8.35 15.45 -2.61
N ASN A 381 7.13 14.93 -2.54
CA ASN A 381 6.01 15.41 -3.34
C ASN A 381 5.15 16.35 -2.51
N TYR A 382 5.26 17.65 -2.80
CA TYR A 382 4.29 18.64 -2.36
C TYR A 382 2.98 18.47 -3.16
N GLU A 383 1.84 18.43 -2.47
CA GLU A 383 0.59 18.91 -3.08
C GLU A 383 0.25 20.26 -2.44
N GLU A 384 0.46 21.36 -3.17
CA GLU A 384 -0.20 22.61 -2.82
C GLU A 384 -1.70 22.48 -3.17
N ARG A 385 -2.57 22.59 -2.16
CA ARG A 385 -4.01 22.67 -2.36
C ARG A 385 -4.52 24.04 -1.97
N THR A 386 -5.01 24.74 -2.98
CA THR A 386 -5.87 25.90 -2.81
C THR A 386 -7.27 25.44 -2.38
N PHE A 387 -7.82 26.04 -1.34
CA PHE A 387 -9.26 25.96 -1.05
C PHE A 387 -9.85 27.35 -0.79
N MET A 388 -11.12 27.50 -1.16
CA MET A 388 -11.90 28.71 -0.96
C MET A 388 -12.78 28.51 0.27
N TYR A 389 -12.66 29.39 1.27
CA TYR A 389 -13.51 29.34 2.46
C TYR A 389 -14.50 30.51 2.44
N PRO A 390 -15.83 30.26 2.44
CA PRO A 390 -16.84 31.31 2.45
C PRO A 390 -16.88 32.00 3.82
N GLN A 391 -16.39 33.24 3.87
CA GLN A 391 -16.44 34.09 5.06
C GLN A 391 -17.87 34.62 5.25
N THR A 392 -18.46 34.45 6.44
CA THR A 392 -19.77 35.03 6.77
C THR A 392 -19.58 36.26 7.64
N VAL A 393 -19.93 37.44 7.13
CA VAL A 393 -19.65 38.71 7.83
C VAL A 393 -20.35 38.80 9.18
N THR A 394 -19.53 38.95 10.22
CA THR A 394 -19.91 39.59 11.47
C THR A 394 -18.70 40.41 11.91
N GLY A 395 -18.73 41.73 11.69
CA GLY A 395 -17.60 42.61 11.99
C GLY A 395 -17.22 42.55 13.47
N GLY A 396 -15.91 42.49 13.76
CA GLY A 396 -15.40 42.33 15.14
C GLY A 396 -15.22 40.88 15.60
N CYS A 397 -15.33 39.90 14.71
CA CYS A 397 -14.94 38.52 14.98
C CYS A 397 -13.46 38.27 14.68
N PHE A 398 -12.93 37.13 15.13
CA PHE A 398 -11.58 36.66 14.82
C PHE A 398 -11.63 35.18 14.45
N GLY A 399 -10.99 34.80 13.35
CA GLY A 399 -10.99 33.45 12.82
C GLY A 399 -9.59 32.88 12.65
N VAL A 400 -9.49 31.56 12.79
CA VAL A 400 -8.23 30.81 12.64
C VAL A 400 -8.46 29.60 11.75
N LEU A 401 -7.52 29.35 10.85
CA LEU A 401 -7.41 28.12 10.08
C LEU A 401 -6.43 27.16 10.76
N PHE A 402 -6.91 25.95 11.04
CA PHE A 402 -6.13 24.86 11.58
C PHE A 402 -5.94 23.74 10.54
N GLN A 403 -4.77 23.12 10.56
CA GLN A 403 -4.46 21.89 9.82
C GLN A 403 -3.87 20.86 10.79
N ALA A 404 -4.25 19.59 10.66
CA ALA A 404 -3.62 18.52 11.43
C ALA A 404 -2.23 18.21 10.86
N LYS A 405 -1.26 17.97 11.73
CA LYS A 405 0.09 17.53 11.38
C LYS A 405 0.52 16.35 12.23
N SER A 406 1.15 15.37 11.61
CA SER A 406 1.83 14.27 12.30
C SER A 406 3.33 14.58 12.41
N THR A 407 3.89 14.31 13.59
CA THR A 407 5.34 14.27 13.84
C THR A 407 5.73 12.85 14.19
N TYR A 408 6.69 12.27 13.47
CA TYR A 408 7.21 10.93 13.67
C TYR A 408 8.63 10.98 14.22
N THR A 409 8.91 10.26 15.31
CA THR A 409 10.26 10.14 15.89
C THR A 409 10.57 8.68 16.12
N ILE A 410 11.72 8.21 15.63
CA ILE A 410 12.23 6.86 15.88
C ILE A 410 13.10 6.91 17.13
N TYR A 411 12.93 5.95 18.03
CA TYR A 411 13.74 5.79 19.23
C TYR A 411 14.41 4.41 19.24
N ARG A 412 15.66 4.39 19.67
CA ARG A 412 16.39 3.16 20.03
C ARG A 412 15.82 2.56 21.31
N THR A 413 16.25 1.33 21.62
CA THR A 413 15.86 0.61 22.85
C THR A 413 16.22 1.37 24.14
N ASP A 414 17.30 2.17 24.14
CA ASP A 414 17.71 3.03 25.26
C ASP A 414 16.92 4.35 25.39
N GLY A 415 16.01 4.62 24.44
CA GLY A 415 15.22 5.85 24.40
C GLY A 415 15.91 7.04 23.72
N THR A 416 17.13 6.88 23.18
CA THR A 416 17.74 7.91 22.33
C THR A 416 17.00 8.02 20.98
N PRO A 417 16.76 9.23 20.45
CA PRO A 417 16.16 9.40 19.14
C PRO A 417 17.17 9.05 18.04
N LEU A 418 16.72 8.31 17.03
CA LEU A 418 17.44 8.10 15.77
C LEU A 418 17.02 9.19 14.77
N GLY A 419 17.87 10.20 14.63
CA GLY A 419 17.62 11.35 13.76
C GLY A 419 16.54 12.32 14.27
N SER A 420 16.29 13.34 13.46
CA SER A 420 15.31 14.39 13.71
C SER A 420 13.88 13.95 13.36
N PRO A 421 12.85 14.56 13.98
CA PRO A 421 11.47 14.16 13.74
C PRO A 421 10.95 14.50 12.33
N VAL A 422 10.22 13.57 11.72
CA VAL A 422 9.56 13.76 10.42
C VAL A 422 8.25 14.48 10.62
N LYS A 423 8.06 15.64 9.99
CA LYS A 423 6.78 16.37 10.02
C LYS A 423 6.02 16.19 8.73
N VAL A 424 4.71 15.97 8.87
CA VAL A 424 3.79 15.67 7.77
C VAL A 424 2.50 16.44 7.96
N ASN A 425 2.13 17.22 6.95
CA ASN A 425 0.88 17.97 6.91
C ASN A 425 -0.25 17.05 6.40
N ILE A 426 -1.26 16.82 7.23
CA ILE A 426 -2.41 15.97 6.90
C ILE A 426 -3.40 16.75 6.03
N ASN A 427 -4.08 16.03 5.13
CA ASN A 427 -5.30 16.51 4.47
C ASN A 427 -6.52 16.53 5.42
N GLU A 428 -6.37 17.15 6.60
CA GLU A 428 -7.45 17.42 7.54
C GLU A 428 -7.32 18.84 8.08
N PHE A 429 -8.34 19.66 7.82
CA PHE A 429 -8.37 21.08 8.12
C PHE A 429 -9.75 21.49 8.65
N TYR A 430 -9.78 22.53 9.48
CA TYR A 430 -11.01 23.21 9.89
C TYR A 430 -10.72 24.66 10.27
N THR A 431 -11.75 25.48 10.23
CA THR A 431 -11.75 26.83 10.79
C THR A 431 -12.49 26.85 12.11
N ASP A 432 -12.10 27.76 12.99
CA ASP A 432 -12.90 28.16 14.14
C ASP A 432 -12.98 29.69 14.18
N GLU A 433 -14.10 30.22 14.67
CA GLU A 433 -14.40 31.66 14.71
C GLU A 433 -14.85 32.07 16.11
N TRP A 434 -14.12 32.99 16.73
CA TRP A 434 -14.53 33.66 17.96
C TRP A 434 -15.37 34.90 17.64
N LYS A 435 -16.46 35.08 18.37
CA LYS A 435 -17.36 36.23 18.25
C LYS A 435 -17.54 36.92 19.61
N PRO A 436 -17.47 38.25 19.69
CA PRO A 436 -17.76 38.97 20.94
C PRO A 436 -19.25 38.83 21.30
N ALA A 437 -19.54 38.69 22.59
CA ALA A 437 -20.89 38.41 23.11
C ALA A 437 -21.94 39.49 22.78
N SER A 438 -21.52 40.71 22.40
CA SER A 438 -22.40 41.80 21.96
C SER A 438 -23.09 41.57 20.61
N LEU A 439 -22.71 40.52 19.85
CA LEU A 439 -23.26 40.22 18.52
C LEU A 439 -24.25 39.03 18.51
N THR A 440 -24.61 38.45 19.65
CA THR A 440 -25.69 37.45 19.72
C THR A 440 -27.07 38.12 19.61
N PRO A 441 -27.94 37.75 18.65
CA PRO A 441 -29.28 38.33 18.56
C PRO A 441 -30.12 37.99 19.80
N ALA A 442 -30.71 39.01 20.43
CA ALA A 442 -31.67 38.79 21.51
C ALA A 442 -32.96 38.16 20.95
N ALA A 443 -33.47 37.11 21.60
CA ALA A 443 -34.70 36.45 21.20
C ALA A 443 -35.90 37.41 21.37
N THR A 444 -36.48 37.85 20.25
CA THR A 444 -37.57 38.84 20.24
C THR A 444 -38.94 38.17 20.35
N SER A 445 -39.69 38.50 21.40
CA SER A 445 -41.09 38.10 21.57
C SER A 445 -42.04 39.06 20.84
N THR A 446 -43.05 38.49 20.17
CA THR A 446 -44.02 39.23 19.36
C THR A 446 -45.23 39.74 20.16
N PRO A 447 -45.70 40.98 19.91
CA PRO A 447 -47.13 41.30 19.99
C PRO A 447 -47.68 41.89 18.67
N ALA A 448 -49.02 42.03 18.61
CA ALA A 448 -49.81 42.16 17.38
C ALA A 448 -49.95 43.59 16.79
N ALA A 449 -50.70 43.70 15.67
CA ALA A 449 -50.62 44.77 14.67
C ALA A 449 -51.78 45.78 14.64
N GLU A 450 -51.50 46.99 14.12
CA GLU A 450 -52.32 47.85 13.22
C GLU A 450 -51.53 49.18 12.96
N GLY A 451 -51.67 49.94 11.86
CA GLY A 451 -52.33 49.70 10.57
C GLY A 451 -52.33 50.94 9.65
N ASN A 452 -51.61 50.91 8.50
CA ASN A 452 -51.46 51.96 7.45
C ASN A 452 -50.82 53.31 7.90
N THR A 453 -49.88 53.97 7.20
CA THR A 453 -49.14 53.80 5.93
C THR A 453 -47.95 54.82 5.98
N VAL A 454 -46.84 54.80 5.23
CA VAL A 454 -46.44 54.20 3.92
C VAL A 454 -45.01 53.59 4.03
N LYS A 455 -44.67 52.65 3.13
CA LYS A 455 -43.34 52.06 2.79
C LYS A 455 -42.07 52.53 3.54
N THR A 456 -41.43 51.59 4.22
CA THR A 456 -40.02 51.24 3.97
C THR A 456 -39.93 49.72 3.76
N VAL A 457 -39.12 49.29 2.79
CA VAL A 457 -39.21 47.94 2.20
C VAL A 457 -38.40 46.91 3.00
N SER A 458 -39.03 45.76 3.25
CA SER A 458 -38.42 44.55 3.78
C SER A 458 -37.42 43.93 2.79
N VAL A 459 -36.18 43.69 3.25
CA VAL A 459 -35.19 42.74 2.70
C VAL A 459 -35.21 42.58 1.18
N ASN A 460 -34.48 43.44 0.46
CA ASN A 460 -34.31 43.32 -0.99
C ASN A 460 -33.32 42.18 -1.37
N THR A 461 -33.72 40.94 -1.13
CA THR A 461 -33.16 39.79 -1.86
C THR A 461 -33.68 39.85 -3.29
N ILE A 462 -32.81 40.16 -4.25
CA ILE A 462 -33.17 40.11 -5.68
C ILE A 462 -33.12 38.66 -6.13
N THR A 463 -34.29 38.02 -6.16
CA THR A 463 -34.45 36.64 -6.65
C THR A 463 -34.86 36.65 -8.12
N PHE A 464 -34.02 36.12 -9.00
CA PHE A 464 -34.38 35.83 -10.38
C PHE A 464 -34.85 34.38 -10.50
N THR A 465 -36.06 34.16 -11.01
CA THR A 465 -36.55 32.83 -11.39
C THR A 465 -36.52 32.71 -12.90
N ILE A 466 -35.80 31.71 -13.42
CA ILE A 466 -35.71 31.43 -14.85
C ILE A 466 -36.28 30.02 -15.06
N GLU A 467 -37.46 29.93 -15.64
CA GLU A 467 -38.02 28.65 -16.09
C GLU A 467 -37.33 28.24 -17.39
N ALA A 468 -36.23 27.48 -17.26
CA ALA A 468 -35.52 26.93 -18.40
C ALA A 468 -36.26 25.71 -18.97
N PRO A 469 -36.65 25.71 -20.26
CA PRO A 469 -37.21 24.53 -20.90
C PRO A 469 -36.18 23.39 -20.91
N VAL A 470 -36.62 22.19 -20.52
CA VAL A 470 -35.76 21.01 -20.38
C VAL A 470 -35.00 20.75 -21.70
N GLY A 471 -33.66 20.73 -21.63
CA GLY A 471 -32.80 20.44 -22.77
C GLY A 471 -32.31 21.63 -23.60
N LYS A 472 -32.45 22.88 -23.13
CA LYS A 472 -31.85 24.06 -23.78
C LYS A 472 -30.84 24.78 -22.89
N THR A 473 -29.70 25.16 -23.47
CA THR A 473 -28.76 26.11 -22.87
C THR A 473 -29.32 27.53 -22.94
N ILE A 474 -29.39 28.21 -21.81
CA ILE A 474 -29.67 29.65 -21.73
C ILE A 474 -28.35 30.34 -21.35
N ILE A 475 -27.92 31.29 -22.18
CA ILE A 475 -26.75 32.14 -21.92
C ILE A 475 -27.27 33.53 -21.54
N LEU A 476 -26.79 34.06 -20.41
CA LEU A 476 -27.10 35.41 -19.95
C LEU A 476 -25.80 36.22 -19.95
N GLU A 477 -25.73 37.21 -20.83
CA GLU A 477 -24.63 38.18 -20.90
C GLU A 477 -25.19 39.59 -20.71
N GLY A 478 -24.65 40.33 -19.74
CA GLY A 478 -25.08 41.69 -19.44
C GLY A 478 -24.58 42.19 -18.08
N ARG A 479 -24.60 43.51 -17.89
CA ARG A 479 -24.20 44.18 -16.65
C ARG A 479 -25.45 44.74 -15.96
N LEU A 480 -25.62 44.41 -14.68
CA LEU A 480 -26.70 44.93 -13.85
C LEU A 480 -26.27 46.26 -13.21
N GLU A 481 -27.05 47.33 -13.37
CA GLU A 481 -26.86 48.59 -12.63
C GLU A 481 -28.12 48.98 -11.87
N ILE A 482 -27.93 49.41 -10.63
CA ILE A 482 -28.97 49.91 -9.72
C ILE A 482 -28.56 51.32 -9.30
N ARG A 483 -29.45 52.29 -9.50
CA ARG A 483 -29.31 53.66 -8.95
C ARG A 483 -30.60 54.03 -8.24
N ASP A 484 -30.48 54.70 -7.10
CA ASP A 484 -31.60 55.20 -6.28
C ASP A 484 -32.71 54.19 -6.02
N GLY A 485 -32.35 52.91 -5.86
CA GLY A 485 -33.27 51.81 -5.57
C GLY A 485 -34.12 51.32 -6.74
N GLN A 486 -33.86 51.78 -7.98
CA GLN A 486 -34.50 51.25 -9.19
C GLN A 486 -33.48 50.59 -10.14
N LEU A 487 -33.94 49.54 -10.82
CA LEU A 487 -33.19 48.80 -11.82
C LEU A 487 -33.25 49.56 -13.16
N THR A 488 -32.14 50.12 -13.63
CA THR A 488 -32.12 51.02 -14.79
C THR A 488 -31.81 50.33 -16.12
N SER A 489 -31.49 49.03 -16.12
CA SER A 489 -31.38 48.20 -17.32
C SER A 489 -31.70 46.73 -17.02
N MET A 490 -32.30 46.02 -17.99
CA MET A 490 -32.42 44.56 -17.97
C MET A 490 -31.52 43.95 -19.05
N PRO A 491 -30.93 42.75 -18.81
CA PRO A 491 -30.21 42.02 -19.85
C PRO A 491 -31.17 41.46 -20.91
N SER A 492 -30.74 41.47 -22.16
CA SER A 492 -31.51 40.95 -23.31
C SER A 492 -31.55 39.42 -23.29
N VAL A 493 -32.74 38.83 -23.08
CA VAL A 493 -32.92 37.38 -23.15
C VAL A 493 -33.11 36.94 -24.61
N THR A 494 -32.07 36.36 -25.21
CA THR A 494 -32.15 35.79 -26.57
C THR A 494 -32.46 34.30 -26.50
N THR A 495 -33.66 33.89 -26.88
CA THR A 495 -34.03 32.47 -26.98
C THR A 495 -33.74 31.93 -28.38
N VAL A 496 -32.98 30.83 -28.47
CA VAL A 496 -32.70 30.15 -29.74
C VAL A 496 -33.86 29.22 -30.08
N PRO A 497 -34.55 29.35 -31.25
CA PRO A 497 -35.62 28.44 -31.65
C PRO A 497 -35.12 27.01 -31.86
N ALA A 498 -35.95 26.02 -31.55
CA ALA A 498 -35.63 24.61 -31.85
C ALA A 498 -36.19 24.25 -33.22
N SER A 499 -35.35 24.29 -34.26
CA SER A 499 -35.70 23.79 -35.58
C SER A 499 -34.47 23.32 -36.37
N ILE A 500 -33.79 22.32 -35.81
CA ILE A 500 -33.08 21.32 -36.61
C ILE A 500 -33.51 19.97 -36.06
N THR A 501 -34.14 19.14 -36.88
CA THR A 501 -34.33 17.71 -36.57
C THR A 501 -33.00 16.99 -36.82
N THR A 502 -32.02 17.24 -35.96
CA THR A 502 -30.89 16.33 -35.81
C THR A 502 -31.40 15.05 -35.14
N PRO A 503 -30.92 13.85 -35.54
CA PRO A 503 -31.27 12.63 -34.84
C PRO A 503 -30.83 12.74 -33.37
N ALA A 504 -31.52 12.02 -32.48
CA ALA A 504 -31.20 12.02 -31.05
C ALA A 504 -29.69 11.86 -30.86
N PRO A 505 -29.02 12.75 -30.10
CA PRO A 505 -27.58 12.77 -30.04
C PRO A 505 -27.11 11.42 -29.53
N THR A 506 -26.31 10.72 -30.36
CA THR A 506 -25.71 9.46 -29.99
C THR A 506 -24.96 9.68 -28.69
N LEU A 507 -25.40 9.04 -27.61
CA LEU A 507 -24.68 9.11 -26.34
C LEU A 507 -23.29 8.51 -26.59
N VAL A 508 -22.23 9.30 -26.44
CA VAL A 508 -20.85 8.87 -26.69
C VAL A 508 -20.01 9.34 -25.51
N PRO A 509 -19.16 8.49 -24.92
CA PRO A 509 -18.31 8.87 -23.79
C PRO A 509 -17.32 9.99 -24.18
N VAL A 510 -17.07 10.89 -23.23
CA VAL A 510 -16.13 12.03 -23.36
C VAL A 510 -14.65 11.67 -23.16
N GLY A 511 -14.30 10.39 -23.15
CA GLY A 511 -12.98 9.88 -22.78
C GLY A 511 -12.39 8.86 -23.76
N LYS A 512 -11.13 8.49 -23.52
CA LYS A 512 -10.47 7.38 -24.22
C LYS A 512 -11.26 6.07 -24.00
N THR A 513 -11.25 5.20 -25.01
CA THR A 513 -11.92 3.90 -25.02
C THR A 513 -10.92 2.76 -24.85
N MET A 514 -11.31 1.72 -24.09
CA MET A 514 -10.63 0.43 -24.00
C MET A 514 -11.43 -0.62 -24.77
N VAL A 515 -10.74 -1.49 -25.50
CA VAL A 515 -11.33 -2.62 -26.25
C VAL A 515 -11.03 -3.92 -25.51
N PHE A 516 -12.02 -4.79 -25.41
CA PHE A 516 -11.96 -6.08 -24.73
C PHE A 516 -12.47 -7.19 -25.64
N ASP A 517 -11.75 -8.30 -25.65
CA ASP A 517 -12.06 -9.52 -26.37
C ASP A 517 -11.61 -10.77 -25.58
N ALA A 518 -11.74 -11.96 -26.19
CA ALA A 518 -11.34 -13.22 -25.58
C ALA A 518 -9.82 -13.39 -25.38
N SER A 519 -8.99 -12.56 -26.03
CA SER A 519 -7.52 -12.57 -25.90
C SER A 519 -6.99 -11.60 -24.84
N THR A 520 -7.82 -10.64 -24.44
CA THR A 520 -7.45 -9.58 -23.50
C THR A 520 -7.04 -10.19 -22.14
N PRO A 521 -5.92 -9.77 -21.52
CA PRO A 521 -5.46 -10.31 -20.24
C PRO A 521 -6.28 -9.79 -19.04
N PRO A 522 -6.14 -10.39 -17.84
CA PRO A 522 -6.79 -9.91 -16.62
C PRO A 522 -6.42 -8.46 -16.26
N MET A 523 -7.40 -7.56 -16.33
CA MET A 523 -7.29 -6.20 -15.81
C MET A 523 -7.69 -6.19 -14.34
N ILE A 524 -6.74 -6.55 -13.49
CA ILE A 524 -6.91 -6.57 -12.03
C ILE A 524 -6.86 -5.13 -11.52
N VAL A 525 -7.97 -4.67 -10.94
CA VAL A 525 -8.05 -3.39 -10.20
C VAL A 525 -7.62 -3.60 -8.73
N ASN A 526 -7.64 -4.85 -8.27
CA ASN A 526 -7.28 -5.33 -6.94
C ASN A 526 -8.24 -4.80 -5.84
N ASN A 527 -7.81 -4.87 -4.57
CA ASN A 527 -8.53 -4.54 -3.34
C ASN A 527 -9.09 -3.10 -3.27
N LYS A 528 -10.11 -2.80 -4.10
CA LYS A 528 -10.62 -1.46 -4.42
C LYS A 528 -12.14 -1.35 -4.33
N LEU A 529 -12.82 -2.32 -3.71
CA LEU A 529 -14.23 -2.18 -3.30
C LEU A 529 -14.35 -1.78 -1.83
N SER A 530 -15.12 -0.73 -1.55
CA SER A 530 -15.48 -0.29 -0.20
C SER A 530 -16.80 -0.89 0.25
N ARG A 531 -17.04 -0.87 1.58
CA ARG A 531 -18.29 -1.27 2.23
C ARG A 531 -19.55 -0.81 1.49
N SER A 532 -19.69 0.50 1.31
CA SER A 532 -20.68 1.13 0.43
C SER A 532 -19.93 1.66 -0.79
N TYR A 533 -20.47 1.52 -2.00
CA TYR A 533 -19.72 1.78 -3.24
C TYR A 533 -20.61 2.23 -4.40
N THR A 534 -19.99 2.76 -5.45
CA THR A 534 -20.59 2.85 -6.80
C THR A 534 -19.62 2.28 -7.83
N LYS A 535 -20.10 1.47 -8.76
CA LYS A 535 -19.36 1.01 -9.94
C LYS A 535 -20.09 1.54 -11.17
N GLU A 536 -19.42 2.24 -12.06
CA GLU A 536 -20.03 2.76 -13.28
C GLU A 536 -19.10 2.62 -14.50
N ALA A 537 -19.69 2.53 -15.69
CA ALA A 537 -18.96 2.49 -16.95
C ALA A 537 -19.89 2.90 -18.10
N TRP A 538 -19.32 3.54 -19.12
CA TRP A 538 -19.88 3.44 -20.47
C TRP A 538 -19.47 2.10 -21.06
N ILE A 539 -20.42 1.40 -21.64
CA ILE A 539 -20.21 0.14 -22.36
C ILE A 539 -20.83 0.20 -23.74
N LYS A 540 -20.22 -0.52 -24.68
CA LYS A 540 -20.79 -0.85 -25.99
C LYS A 540 -20.41 -2.29 -26.30
N ILE A 541 -21.38 -3.20 -26.33
CA ILE A 541 -21.09 -4.63 -26.40
C ILE A 541 -20.99 -5.13 -27.84
N ALA A 542 -20.08 -6.09 -28.07
CA ALA A 542 -19.99 -6.79 -29.34
C ALA A 542 -21.27 -7.61 -29.62
N ALA A 543 -21.56 -7.87 -30.89
CA ALA A 543 -22.73 -8.66 -31.29
C ALA A 543 -22.72 -10.09 -30.70
N ASP A 544 -21.54 -10.68 -30.54
CA ASP A 544 -21.31 -12.01 -29.97
C ASP A 544 -21.14 -12.01 -28.43
N ASN A 545 -21.35 -10.87 -27.77
CA ASN A 545 -21.40 -10.77 -26.31
C ASN A 545 -22.77 -11.28 -25.79
N THR A 546 -22.94 -12.61 -25.83
CA THR A 546 -24.20 -13.30 -25.51
C THR A 546 -24.16 -14.12 -24.20
N GLY A 547 -22.96 -14.32 -23.62
CA GLY A 547 -22.74 -15.08 -22.39
C GLY A 547 -22.82 -14.27 -21.09
N GLY A 548 -22.48 -14.91 -19.97
CA GLY A 548 -22.45 -14.34 -18.62
C GLY A 548 -21.23 -13.46 -18.36
N ASN A 549 -21.16 -12.30 -19.00
CA ASN A 549 -19.92 -11.55 -19.19
C ASN A 549 -19.80 -10.36 -18.23
N ASN A 550 -18.63 -10.19 -17.61
CA ASN A 550 -18.47 -9.33 -16.44
C ASN A 550 -17.91 -7.94 -16.78
N ILE A 551 -18.49 -6.87 -16.23
CA ILE A 551 -18.04 -5.49 -16.43
C ILE A 551 -17.03 -5.11 -15.33
N ILE A 552 -17.44 -5.13 -14.06
CA ILE A 552 -16.63 -4.78 -12.88
C ILE A 552 -16.98 -5.71 -11.70
N SER A 553 -16.24 -6.82 -11.55
CA SER A 553 -16.59 -7.92 -10.65
C SER A 553 -15.44 -8.34 -9.74
N GLY A 554 -15.75 -9.06 -8.67
CA GLY A 554 -14.78 -9.57 -7.69
C GLY A 554 -14.49 -11.06 -7.83
N GLY A 555 -15.30 -11.78 -8.60
CA GLY A 555 -15.08 -13.21 -8.80
C GLY A 555 -15.16 -14.02 -7.50
N VAL A 556 -14.48 -15.16 -7.52
CA VAL A 556 -14.27 -16.04 -6.36
C VAL A 556 -13.46 -15.39 -5.23
N SER A 557 -12.85 -14.22 -5.44
CA SER A 557 -12.01 -13.50 -4.46
C SER A 557 -12.67 -12.23 -3.91
N GLY A 558 -13.91 -11.95 -4.32
CA GLY A 558 -14.66 -10.78 -3.86
C GLY A 558 -16.15 -11.03 -3.66
N PHE A 559 -16.72 -12.05 -4.31
CA PHE A 559 -18.14 -12.42 -4.23
C PHE A 559 -19.10 -11.23 -4.48
N HIS A 560 -18.75 -10.39 -5.45
CA HIS A 560 -19.60 -9.32 -6.00
C HIS A 560 -19.50 -9.33 -7.52
N ALA A 561 -20.59 -8.97 -8.19
CA ALA A 561 -20.67 -8.92 -9.65
C ALA A 561 -21.31 -7.61 -10.14
N PHE A 562 -20.78 -7.04 -11.23
CA PHE A 562 -21.49 -6.09 -12.08
C PHE A 562 -21.26 -6.56 -13.51
N TRP A 563 -22.29 -7.15 -14.12
CA TRP A 563 -22.14 -8.07 -15.24
C TRP A 563 -23.34 -8.04 -16.19
N ILE A 564 -23.25 -8.81 -17.26
CA ILE A 564 -24.24 -8.92 -18.31
C ILE A 564 -24.66 -10.38 -18.42
N ASN A 565 -25.96 -10.65 -18.32
CA ASN A 565 -26.55 -11.97 -18.48
C ASN A 565 -27.61 -11.90 -19.59
N ASN A 566 -27.45 -12.68 -20.67
CA ASN A 566 -28.36 -12.65 -21.82
C ASN A 566 -28.61 -11.21 -22.36
N ARG A 567 -27.53 -10.43 -22.52
CA ARG A 567 -27.52 -9.00 -22.87
C ARG A 567 -28.22 -8.05 -21.89
N LYS A 568 -28.66 -8.49 -20.70
CA LYS A 568 -29.24 -7.64 -19.65
C LYS A 568 -28.20 -7.35 -18.56
N VAL A 569 -28.10 -6.10 -18.12
CA VAL A 569 -27.13 -5.71 -17.06
C VAL A 569 -27.68 -6.08 -15.69
N CYS A 570 -26.86 -6.76 -14.89
CA CYS A 570 -27.18 -7.30 -13.58
C CYS A 570 -26.09 -6.96 -12.55
N SER A 571 -26.44 -6.95 -11.26
CA SER A 571 -25.47 -6.85 -10.16
C SER A 571 -25.99 -7.53 -8.89
N GLY A 572 -25.06 -7.99 -8.05
CA GLY A 572 -25.38 -8.66 -6.79
C GLY A 572 -24.15 -9.23 -6.06
N HIS A 573 -24.40 -9.93 -4.96
CA HIS A 573 -23.41 -10.45 -4.01
C HIS A 573 -23.68 -11.92 -3.65
N ASN A 574 -22.65 -12.63 -3.18
CA ASN A 574 -22.76 -13.90 -2.46
C ASN A 574 -23.71 -14.92 -3.13
N ASP A 575 -23.39 -15.30 -4.37
CA ASP A 575 -24.14 -16.25 -5.21
C ASP A 575 -25.53 -15.77 -5.70
N VAL A 576 -26.00 -14.61 -5.23
CA VAL A 576 -27.17 -13.89 -5.79
C VAL A 576 -26.68 -12.78 -6.72
N TRP A 577 -26.37 -13.14 -7.96
CA TRP A 577 -25.69 -12.24 -8.92
C TRP A 577 -26.60 -11.24 -9.63
N ASP A 578 -27.92 -11.40 -9.56
CA ASP A 578 -28.93 -10.59 -10.25
C ASP A 578 -29.93 -9.93 -9.28
N ALA A 579 -29.48 -9.63 -8.06
CA ALA A 579 -30.23 -8.87 -7.05
C ALA A 579 -30.83 -7.56 -7.59
N VAL A 580 -30.11 -6.87 -8.48
CA VAL A 580 -30.66 -5.83 -9.36
C VAL A 580 -30.40 -6.16 -10.82
N LYS A 581 -31.37 -5.85 -11.68
CA LYS A 581 -31.37 -6.23 -13.10
C LYS A 581 -32.11 -5.20 -13.95
N CYS A 582 -31.50 -4.79 -15.06
CA CYS A 582 -32.15 -3.99 -16.08
C CYS A 582 -32.92 -4.92 -17.03
N GLU A 583 -34.23 -4.73 -17.19
CA GLU A 583 -35.02 -5.58 -18.09
C GLU A 583 -34.84 -5.23 -19.57
N ASP A 584 -34.28 -4.07 -19.89
CA ASP A 584 -33.86 -3.74 -21.26
C ASP A 584 -32.55 -4.45 -21.60
N ALA A 585 -32.46 -5.01 -22.81
CA ALA A 585 -31.19 -5.46 -23.35
C ALA A 585 -30.27 -4.26 -23.64
N VAL A 586 -28.96 -4.45 -23.48
CA VAL A 586 -27.95 -3.49 -23.92
C VAL A 586 -28.01 -3.38 -25.45
N SER A 587 -28.14 -2.15 -25.94
CA SER A 587 -28.20 -1.86 -27.38
C SER A 587 -26.83 -2.02 -28.06
N GLU A 588 -26.77 -1.84 -29.37
CA GLU A 588 -25.50 -1.86 -30.14
C GLU A 588 -24.69 -0.55 -30.04
N GLY A 589 -25.28 0.46 -29.39
CA GLY A 589 -24.66 1.75 -29.12
C GLY A 589 -23.93 1.80 -27.77
N TRP A 590 -23.41 2.99 -27.47
CA TRP A 590 -22.85 3.32 -26.16
C TRP A 590 -23.97 3.60 -25.15
N GLU A 591 -23.92 2.92 -24.01
CA GLU A 591 -24.85 3.11 -22.89
C GLU A 591 -24.06 3.21 -21.58
N HIS A 592 -24.46 4.14 -20.70
CA HIS A 592 -23.89 4.24 -19.36
C HIS A 592 -24.67 3.37 -18.39
N TYR A 593 -23.97 2.54 -17.62
CA TYR A 593 -24.56 1.80 -16.52
C TYR A 593 -23.78 2.07 -15.24
N ALA A 594 -24.52 2.22 -14.14
CA ALA A 594 -23.96 2.36 -12.79
C ALA A 594 -24.71 1.46 -11.82
N VAL A 595 -24.00 0.82 -10.89
CA VAL A 595 -24.61 0.19 -9.71
C VAL A 595 -24.06 0.83 -8.44
N THR A 596 -24.96 1.21 -7.54
CA THR A 596 -24.65 1.67 -6.19
C THR A 596 -25.04 0.59 -5.18
N TYR A 597 -24.29 0.49 -4.10
CA TYR A 597 -24.63 -0.34 -2.94
C TYR A 597 -24.32 0.43 -1.67
N ASP A 598 -25.29 0.56 -0.78
CA ASP A 598 -25.08 1.11 0.55
C ASP A 598 -25.26 0.02 1.62
N ALA A 599 -24.20 -0.27 2.36
CA ALA A 599 -24.22 -1.30 3.39
C ALA A 599 -24.93 -0.89 4.69
N ASP A 600 -25.10 0.40 4.96
CA ASP A 600 -25.85 0.85 6.15
C ASP A 600 -27.35 0.58 5.98
N THR A 601 -27.85 0.72 4.76
CA THR A 601 -29.26 0.47 4.39
C THR A 601 -29.49 -0.87 3.69
N GLN A 602 -28.43 -1.61 3.38
CA GLN A 602 -28.42 -2.85 2.58
C GLN A 602 -29.16 -2.71 1.24
N GLU A 603 -29.07 -1.52 0.65
CA GLU A 603 -29.80 -1.15 -0.56
C GLU A 603 -28.86 -1.13 -1.78
N MET A 604 -29.19 -1.90 -2.81
CA MET A 604 -28.49 -1.92 -4.10
C MET A 604 -29.38 -1.28 -5.17
N LYS A 605 -28.82 -0.43 -6.03
CA LYS A 605 -29.55 0.25 -7.12
C LYS A 605 -28.77 0.22 -8.42
N LEU A 606 -29.46 -0.10 -9.52
CA LEU A 606 -28.92 -0.12 -10.88
C LEU A 606 -29.52 1.02 -11.71
N TYR A 607 -28.65 1.70 -12.44
CA TYR A 607 -28.97 2.87 -13.25
C TYR A 607 -28.56 2.64 -14.71
N LYS A 608 -29.38 3.11 -15.66
CA LYS A 608 -29.09 3.18 -17.10
C LYS A 608 -29.19 4.63 -17.56
N ASN A 609 -28.14 5.15 -18.20
CA ASN A 609 -28.06 6.53 -18.70
C ASN A 609 -28.49 7.58 -17.65
N GLY A 610 -28.02 7.42 -16.41
CA GLY A 610 -28.29 8.32 -15.29
C GLY A 610 -29.66 8.14 -14.62
N LYS A 611 -30.53 7.24 -15.11
CA LYS A 611 -31.85 6.97 -14.55
C LYS A 611 -31.87 5.64 -13.80
N LEU A 612 -32.52 5.61 -12.63
CA LEU A 612 -32.75 4.38 -11.87
C LEU A 612 -33.63 3.41 -12.69
N VAL A 613 -33.20 2.16 -12.83
CA VAL A 613 -33.93 1.10 -13.55
C VAL A 613 -34.26 -0.13 -12.69
N SER A 614 -33.55 -0.34 -11.58
CA SER A 614 -33.81 -1.44 -10.65
C SER A 614 -33.25 -1.13 -9.26
N SER A 615 -33.88 -1.67 -8.22
CA SER A 615 -33.46 -1.48 -6.82
C SER A 615 -33.87 -2.68 -5.98
N ALA A 616 -32.98 -3.11 -5.08
CA ALA A 616 -33.23 -4.17 -4.10
C ALA A 616 -32.80 -3.74 -2.70
N LYS A 617 -33.50 -4.25 -1.69
CA LYS A 617 -33.18 -4.10 -0.27
C LYS A 617 -32.78 -5.45 0.32
N ASP A 618 -32.26 -5.41 1.55
CA ASP A 618 -31.81 -6.58 2.29
C ASP A 618 -30.73 -7.38 1.53
N VAL A 619 -29.96 -6.69 0.68
CA VAL A 619 -28.85 -7.28 -0.08
C VAL A 619 -27.65 -7.40 0.88
N PRO A 620 -27.15 -8.62 1.16
CA PRO A 620 -26.08 -8.80 2.12
C PRO A 620 -24.77 -8.18 1.63
N ALA A 621 -23.90 -7.77 2.56
CA ALA A 621 -22.55 -7.33 2.22
C ALA A 621 -21.75 -8.46 1.55
N TYR A 622 -20.90 -8.11 0.58
CA TYR A 622 -20.07 -9.08 -0.15
C TYR A 622 -19.08 -9.78 0.79
N GLY A 623 -19.07 -11.12 0.75
CA GLY A 623 -18.33 -11.96 1.71
C GLY A 623 -16.90 -12.31 1.31
N GLY A 624 -16.49 -12.02 0.06
CA GLY A 624 -15.20 -12.47 -0.48
C GLY A 624 -13.99 -11.61 -0.12
N GLY A 625 -14.21 -10.39 0.34
CA GLY A 625 -13.18 -9.34 0.38
C GLY A 625 -13.33 -8.33 -0.75
N ASN A 626 -12.42 -7.37 -0.82
CA ASN A 626 -12.55 -6.17 -1.66
C ASN A 626 -11.89 -6.25 -3.05
N PHE A 627 -11.47 -7.44 -3.49
CA PHE A 627 -10.85 -7.64 -4.80
C PHE A 627 -11.79 -7.20 -5.94
N VAL A 628 -11.27 -6.47 -6.92
CA VAL A 628 -12.00 -6.06 -8.13
C VAL A 628 -11.16 -6.30 -9.38
N GLN A 629 -11.82 -6.65 -10.48
CA GLN A 629 -11.24 -6.73 -11.82
C GLN A 629 -12.25 -6.27 -12.88
N LEU A 630 -11.73 -5.87 -14.03
CA LEU A 630 -12.51 -5.50 -15.20
C LEU A 630 -12.66 -6.67 -16.17
N ALA A 631 -13.76 -6.65 -16.92
CA ALA A 631 -13.99 -7.49 -18.10
C ALA A 631 -14.03 -9.02 -17.90
N ARG A 632 -13.98 -9.56 -16.66
CA ARG A 632 -14.05 -11.03 -16.41
C ARG A 632 -14.54 -11.41 -15.00
N TRP A 633 -14.97 -12.66 -14.87
CA TRP A 633 -15.34 -13.25 -13.58
C TRP A 633 -14.15 -13.70 -12.74
N SER A 634 -13.14 -14.36 -13.31
CA SER A 634 -12.01 -14.94 -12.55
C SER A 634 -10.65 -14.74 -13.25
N ASN A 635 -9.57 -14.90 -12.49
CA ASN A 635 -8.19 -14.87 -12.99
C ASN A 635 -7.68 -16.23 -13.47
N SER A 636 -8.39 -17.33 -13.19
CA SER A 636 -8.04 -18.66 -13.66
C SER A 636 -8.41 -18.79 -15.13
N GLY A 637 -7.40 -18.91 -15.99
CA GLY A 637 -7.60 -19.02 -17.43
C GLY A 637 -8.48 -20.22 -17.79
N GLY A 638 -9.62 -19.96 -18.43
CA GLY A 638 -10.60 -20.98 -18.85
C GLY A 638 -12.05 -20.50 -18.79
N ASP A 639 -12.38 -19.55 -17.92
CA ASP A 639 -13.77 -19.10 -17.73
C ASP A 639 -14.28 -18.26 -18.90
N GLY A 640 -15.37 -18.70 -19.54
CA GLY A 640 -16.01 -18.02 -20.69
C GLY A 640 -16.76 -16.72 -20.37
N ASN A 641 -16.59 -16.16 -19.16
CA ASN A 641 -17.34 -15.03 -18.60
C ASN A 641 -16.67 -13.67 -18.90
N ILE A 642 -16.09 -13.54 -20.10
CA ILE A 642 -15.25 -12.41 -20.54
C ILE A 642 -16.09 -11.40 -21.33
N PHE A 643 -16.04 -10.13 -20.94
CA PHE A 643 -16.68 -9.04 -21.67
C PHE A 643 -16.04 -8.83 -23.04
N LYS A 644 -16.88 -8.74 -24.07
CA LYS A 644 -16.49 -8.44 -25.44
C LYS A 644 -17.11 -7.13 -25.90
N GLY A 645 -16.29 -6.21 -26.38
CA GLY A 645 -16.71 -4.89 -26.82
C GLY A 645 -15.84 -3.78 -26.26
N GLU A 646 -16.42 -2.59 -26.12
CA GLU A 646 -15.73 -1.37 -25.73
C GLU A 646 -16.22 -0.90 -24.34
N MET A 647 -15.31 -0.37 -23.52
CA MET A 647 -15.64 0.38 -22.31
C MET A 647 -14.93 1.74 -22.27
N ALA A 648 -15.55 2.74 -21.66
CA ALA A 648 -14.96 4.05 -21.42
C ALA A 648 -15.45 4.63 -20.09
N GLU A 649 -14.68 5.55 -19.50
CA GLU A 649 -14.99 6.19 -18.21
C GLU A 649 -15.40 5.17 -17.12
N VAL A 650 -14.73 4.02 -17.09
CA VAL A 650 -14.93 2.97 -16.09
C VAL A 650 -14.49 3.52 -14.75
N ARG A 651 -15.37 3.60 -13.75
CA ARG A 651 -15.13 4.24 -12.46
C ARG A 651 -15.63 3.39 -11.30
N ILE A 652 -14.90 3.47 -10.19
CA ILE A 652 -15.30 2.88 -8.91
C ILE A 652 -15.21 3.97 -7.85
N TRP A 653 -16.24 4.09 -7.03
CA TRP A 653 -16.38 5.12 -5.99
C TRP A 653 -16.54 4.49 -4.60
N ASN A 654 -16.09 5.20 -3.57
CA ASN A 654 -16.09 4.74 -2.18
C ASN A 654 -17.39 5.02 -1.40
N SER A 655 -18.44 5.42 -2.10
CA SER A 655 -19.76 5.72 -1.57
C SER A 655 -20.84 5.31 -2.57
N ALA A 656 -22.05 5.06 -2.07
CA ALA A 656 -23.24 4.99 -2.91
C ALA A 656 -23.62 6.40 -3.36
N LEU A 657 -23.52 6.68 -4.66
CA LEU A 657 -23.87 7.98 -5.23
C LEU A 657 -25.37 8.12 -5.46
N THR A 658 -25.87 9.36 -5.47
CA THR A 658 -27.27 9.64 -5.80
C THR A 658 -27.52 9.61 -7.32
N ALA A 659 -28.79 9.50 -7.74
CA ALA A 659 -29.15 9.52 -9.16
C ALA A 659 -28.67 10.81 -9.85
N GLU A 660 -28.76 11.93 -9.15
CA GLU A 660 -28.36 13.26 -9.60
C GLU A 660 -26.85 13.36 -9.79
N GLN A 661 -26.07 12.78 -8.86
CA GLN A 661 -24.60 12.72 -8.97
C GLN A 661 -24.18 11.90 -10.20
N ILE A 662 -24.75 10.71 -10.38
CA ILE A 662 -24.47 9.84 -11.53
C ILE A 662 -24.84 10.53 -12.85
N ALA A 663 -26.04 11.14 -12.92
CA ALA A 663 -26.50 11.85 -14.11
C ALA A 663 -25.63 13.08 -14.44
N ALA A 664 -25.14 13.81 -13.43
CA ALA A 664 -24.28 14.96 -13.61
C ALA A 664 -22.86 14.59 -14.07
N GLN A 665 -22.30 13.47 -13.58
CA GLN A 665 -20.89 13.12 -13.82
C GLN A 665 -20.64 12.16 -14.99
N MET A 666 -21.64 11.41 -15.46
CA MET A 666 -21.43 10.37 -16.48
C MET A 666 -20.90 10.92 -17.81
N ASN A 667 -21.21 12.17 -18.15
CA ASN A 667 -20.78 12.85 -19.38
C ASN A 667 -19.64 13.87 -19.15
N VAL A 668 -18.99 13.86 -17.98
CA VAL A 668 -17.91 14.78 -17.64
C VAL A 668 -16.61 14.00 -17.50
N ALA A 669 -15.52 14.45 -18.13
CA ALA A 669 -14.20 13.85 -17.93
C ALA A 669 -13.71 14.18 -16.51
N MET A 670 -13.69 13.17 -15.63
CA MET A 670 -13.41 13.39 -14.21
C MET A 670 -11.89 13.36 -13.92
N PRO A 671 -11.34 14.39 -13.24
CA PRO A 671 -9.96 14.34 -12.76
C PRO A 671 -9.74 13.15 -11.83
N LYS A 672 -8.56 12.51 -11.91
CA LYS A 672 -8.19 11.35 -11.08
C LYS A 672 -8.29 11.63 -9.57
N ALA A 673 -8.15 12.90 -9.17
CA ALA A 673 -8.26 13.38 -7.79
C ALA A 673 -9.70 13.69 -7.30
N THR A 674 -10.74 13.26 -8.03
CA THR A 674 -12.13 13.52 -7.60
C THR A 674 -12.43 12.85 -6.25
N LYS A 675 -13.00 13.61 -5.30
CA LYS A 675 -13.35 13.09 -3.97
C LYS A 675 -14.26 11.86 -4.07
N GLY A 676 -13.80 10.76 -3.49
CA GLY A 676 -14.52 9.49 -3.41
C GLY A 676 -14.31 8.56 -4.62
N LEU A 677 -13.66 9.01 -5.70
CA LEU A 677 -13.30 8.16 -6.83
C LEU A 677 -12.08 7.29 -6.45
N ILE A 678 -12.28 5.97 -6.38
CA ILE A 678 -11.25 4.98 -6.04
C ILE A 678 -10.40 4.62 -7.27
N ALA A 679 -11.03 4.47 -8.43
CA ALA A 679 -10.38 4.06 -9.67
C ALA A 679 -11.11 4.67 -10.88
N ARG A 680 -10.35 5.00 -11.93
CA ARG A 680 -10.88 5.43 -13.24
C ARG A 680 -10.03 4.81 -14.35
N TYR A 681 -10.68 4.28 -15.40
CA TYR A 681 -10.01 3.72 -16.57
C TYR A 681 -10.70 4.10 -17.89
N PRO A 682 -9.95 4.23 -19.00
CA PRO A 682 -8.49 4.28 -19.03
C PRO A 682 -7.94 5.55 -18.34
N ASP A 683 -6.66 5.52 -17.96
CA ASP A 683 -5.98 6.73 -17.48
C ASP A 683 -5.92 7.80 -18.58
N ALA A 684 -6.02 9.07 -18.17
CA ALA A 684 -6.26 10.24 -19.02
C ALA A 684 -5.19 10.46 -20.11
#